data_AF-A0A6M8UZL8-F1
#
_entry.id   AF-A0A6M8UZL8-F1
#
_cell.length_a   1.000
_cell.length_b   1.000
_cell.length_c   1.000
_cell.angle_alpha   90.00
_cell.angle_beta   90.00
_cell.angle_gamma   90.00
#
_symmetry.space_group_name_H-M   'P 1'
#
loop_
_entity.id
_entity.type
_entity.pdbx_description
1 polymer ?
#
loop_
_entity_poly.entity_id
_entity_poly.type
_entity_poly.pdbx_seq_one_letter_code
_entity_poly.pdbx_strand_id
1 'polypeptide(L)'
;MKKIFLIVFLLSGSSIIAQRTSDPALLTIGYHTGNRAAITFYNDGQIAGVNTGIDIRGEWPLGSGENYIGDCIPLIGVEFINTLNDTLQSVVISRGPRKGQFDEKSPSGYFWGWNPVPGFRNPNVKGVAMSHLPETWPIEGWNDPIARNWKDANGTTQWFGYFGRGIQNADQESFFEADDDWDDEFNANFKPDSTNLSRYGMALRMRQRGFQWSSFLAEDAIFWLYEINNDGTTLYKKANFGTIVGTLAGGDGDSQDDLGFFDINDWITYSWDSDGIGNRGQKVGYVGYAFLESPGNPFDGIDNDNDSKSNSPKFTSSDFNAVIYSAGNQVVLITDTVDAQGLRIYKRTLHTVKATTDTVYSLGVRFIIEPGVTQFREGNATLTLVNGQEIFIPHPSANDAIDNDLDGLVDENQATHYETRVRRGLTGLSYKNFVTGAGVNDLLIDERRDNDIDEDGDWDPGFDDLGEDGLGPEDDNYPGPDFGEGDGIPTQGEPNFGKTDPDESDQIGLTGFNFFELQSAPDLSIDSSLWRRMTPGRFDVVPATPQDGDFIYSSGFFPLFPKTSERFSVSLLFGEDYADIVKNKKIVQQIYNAGYAFPQAPKKPKINITHNDGKVVIYWDGEETENSRDFVTKQQDFEGYKIYRATDANFRDARTITNALGVLTFDKPIAQYDLANQYNGFFIPSAELLEAFGGITYYFGEGNGIVNRFVDSTVTPGITYYYAVCAFDHGDGTPDIFPEENSKFIFRSNTGEVILDDNTAFITPGRRPAGYSNAFLDDLDKSDPFFGTGYAAVEIIDEAKIKDGFNYQIVFQDTGLTDLTSNWTLLDLQTPDTVFVPIANQTYIVNPNDSIPLPAGTDTIIVNGSKVSVVGQSYYTAVYDALILQSDSFYGETPVRHGFRVQLYNDNIAVDTSYASNIPSDPPPTFEVLRFVANNPNYNGYATPNDYVIEFYDSIIDTSVVDTVGVGAGNIVPARPINFKVKNLTKDQYVDAVYLRVGNLSYTYSIWFKEFVQGQYVRTWRVNIRYRSLSELETAGTFNILTFKPFNQNDSFFFTMTGAKIDNELAKDQLDKIKVVPNPYIVTHAGEQRLLSTQTSGRGEREIRFTYVPPGSKISIFTVRGELIRTLYSEGLYVGDVYWNLRTEENIDVAFGVYVFVVDAPGIGTKIGKFALIK
;
A
#
# COMPACT_ATOMS: atom_id res chain seq x y z
N MET A 1 16.34 -26.07 -56.00
CA MET A 1 16.81 -27.47 -55.94
C MET A 1 18.34 -27.47 -55.87
N LYS A 2 18.92 -27.76 -54.68
CA LYS A 2 20.31 -28.21 -54.37
C LYS A 2 21.51 -27.36 -54.87
N LYS A 3 22.57 -27.03 -54.10
CA LYS A 3 23.04 -27.33 -52.72
C LYS A 3 24.18 -26.33 -52.44
N ILE A 4 24.18 -25.69 -51.26
CA ILE A 4 25.30 -24.89 -50.73
C ILE A 4 26.06 -25.74 -49.71
N PHE A 5 27.38 -25.69 -49.76
CA PHE A 5 28.32 -26.29 -48.81
C PHE A 5 28.33 -25.44 -47.53
N LEU A 6 28.01 -26.04 -46.38
CA LEU A 6 28.21 -25.45 -45.05
C LEU A 6 29.43 -26.12 -44.40
N ILE A 7 30.45 -25.33 -44.09
CA ILE A 7 31.62 -25.75 -43.32
C ILE A 7 31.24 -25.70 -41.84
N VAL A 8 31.31 -26.85 -41.17
CA VAL A 8 31.16 -26.99 -39.72
C VAL A 8 32.45 -26.53 -39.05
N PHE A 9 32.39 -25.43 -38.31
CA PHE A 9 33.39 -25.09 -37.30
C PHE A 9 32.96 -25.76 -35.98
N LEU A 10 33.70 -26.77 -35.56
CA LEU A 10 33.64 -27.33 -34.21
C LEU A 10 34.29 -26.32 -33.24
N LEU A 11 33.45 -25.52 -32.58
CA LEU A 11 33.80 -24.87 -31.32
C LEU A 11 33.47 -25.84 -30.19
N SER A 12 34.46 -26.66 -29.82
CA SER A 12 34.46 -27.38 -28.55
C SER A 12 34.88 -26.41 -27.46
N GLY A 13 33.90 -25.89 -26.73
CA GLY A 13 34.09 -25.04 -25.57
C GLY A 13 32.80 -24.31 -25.24
N SER A 14 32.29 -24.51 -24.02
CA SER A 14 31.09 -23.88 -23.42
C SER A 14 29.78 -24.65 -23.62
N SER A 15 29.58 -25.74 -22.87
CA SER A 15 28.24 -26.29 -22.60
C SER A 15 28.24 -27.12 -21.30
N ILE A 16 28.52 -26.49 -20.15
CA ILE A 16 28.18 -27.07 -18.83
C ILE A 16 27.36 -26.06 -17.98
N ILE A 17 27.21 -24.81 -18.42
CA ILE A 17 26.42 -23.78 -17.70
C ILE A 17 24.91 -23.88 -17.96
N ALA A 18 24.46 -24.70 -18.92
CA ALA A 18 23.07 -24.71 -19.39
C ALA A 18 22.09 -25.59 -18.57
N GLN A 19 22.34 -25.86 -17.29
CA GLN A 19 21.45 -26.71 -16.49
C GLN A 19 21.52 -26.44 -14.97
N ARG A 20 21.65 -25.18 -14.55
CA ARG A 20 21.45 -24.78 -13.14
C ARG A 20 20.24 -23.83 -13.03
N THR A 21 19.47 -23.94 -11.95
CA THR A 21 18.20 -23.20 -11.75
C THR A 21 18.40 -21.75 -11.29
N SER A 22 19.48 -21.47 -10.55
CA SER A 22 19.87 -20.12 -10.11
C SER A 22 21.12 -19.59 -10.82
N ASP A 23 21.42 -18.29 -10.64
CA ASP A 23 22.60 -17.61 -11.18
C ASP A 23 23.24 -16.66 -10.13
N PRO A 24 24.44 -16.99 -9.62
CA PRO A 24 25.17 -16.15 -8.64
C PRO A 24 25.41 -14.71 -9.09
N ALA A 25 25.46 -14.45 -10.40
CA ALA A 25 25.68 -13.12 -10.97
C ALA A 25 24.45 -12.20 -10.85
N LEU A 26 23.29 -12.75 -10.49
CA LEU A 26 22.05 -12.00 -10.30
C LEU A 26 21.88 -11.43 -8.89
N LEU A 27 22.92 -11.50 -8.04
CA LEU A 27 22.87 -10.84 -6.74
C LEU A 27 22.61 -9.36 -6.90
N THR A 28 21.66 -8.86 -6.12
CA THR A 28 21.35 -7.44 -6.05
C THR A 28 20.80 -7.07 -4.68
N ILE A 29 20.80 -5.76 -4.44
CA ILE A 29 20.44 -5.13 -3.18
C ILE A 29 19.01 -4.62 -3.27
N GLY A 30 18.28 -4.71 -2.17
CA GLY A 30 16.96 -4.11 -1.93
C GLY A 30 16.99 -3.24 -0.68
N TYR A 31 16.00 -2.35 -0.56
CA TYR A 31 15.85 -1.45 0.58
C TYR A 31 14.41 -1.47 1.05
N HIS A 32 14.23 -1.67 2.35
CA HIS A 32 12.96 -1.46 3.04
C HIS A 32 13.09 -0.17 3.83
N THR A 33 12.29 0.84 3.47
CA THR A 33 12.31 2.22 4.00
C THR A 33 10.91 2.81 4.11
N GLY A 34 9.87 1.98 4.09
CA GLY A 34 8.46 2.39 4.03
C GLY A 34 7.90 2.98 5.32
N ASN A 35 8.60 2.82 6.44
CA ASN A 35 8.19 3.29 7.76
C ASN A 35 9.38 3.86 8.57
N ARG A 36 9.32 3.85 9.91
CA ARG A 36 10.40 4.41 10.76
C ARG A 36 11.62 3.51 10.85
N ALA A 37 11.55 2.27 10.41
CA ALA A 37 12.70 1.37 10.34
C ALA A 37 13.21 1.30 8.89
N ALA A 38 14.53 1.35 8.73
CA ALA A 38 15.15 1.15 7.43
C ALA A 38 16.20 0.06 7.46
N ILE A 39 16.21 -0.79 6.42
CA ILE A 39 17.15 -1.88 6.32
C ILE A 39 17.48 -2.22 4.88
N THR A 40 18.74 -2.57 4.65
CA THR A 40 19.20 -3.16 3.40
C THR A 40 19.02 -4.67 3.43
N PHE A 41 18.77 -5.28 2.27
CA PHE A 41 18.74 -6.73 2.13
C PHE A 41 19.19 -7.17 0.73
N TYR A 42 19.42 -8.45 0.54
CA TYR A 42 19.90 -9.04 -0.71
C TYR A 42 19.02 -10.20 -1.14
N ASN A 43 18.91 -10.43 -2.45
CA ASN A 43 18.08 -11.50 -3.03
C ASN A 43 18.67 -12.91 -2.90
N ASP A 44 19.51 -13.14 -1.89
CA ASP A 44 19.94 -14.45 -1.40
C ASP A 44 19.58 -14.67 0.08
N GLY A 45 18.80 -13.75 0.66
CA GLY A 45 18.27 -13.79 2.02
C GLY A 45 19.11 -13.11 3.10
N GLN A 46 20.27 -12.56 2.76
CA GLN A 46 21.03 -11.73 3.67
C GLN A 46 20.30 -10.41 3.96
N ILE A 47 20.18 -10.06 5.25
CA ILE A 47 19.58 -8.81 5.72
C ILE A 47 20.60 -7.98 6.52
N ALA A 48 20.49 -6.66 6.45
CA ALA A 48 21.40 -5.65 6.99
C ALA A 48 22.78 -5.60 6.32
N GLY A 49 23.87 -5.94 7.01
CA GLY A 49 25.21 -5.44 6.67
C GLY A 49 26.14 -6.43 5.96
N VAL A 50 26.28 -6.29 4.65
CA VAL A 50 27.38 -6.89 3.86
C VAL A 50 28.49 -5.87 3.63
N ASN A 51 28.13 -4.66 3.22
CA ASN A 51 29.04 -3.58 2.83
C ASN A 51 29.00 -2.42 3.84
N THR A 52 30.01 -2.34 4.71
CA THR A 52 30.15 -1.25 5.68
C THR A 52 30.14 0.13 5.01
N GLY A 53 29.32 1.05 5.51
CA GLY A 53 29.19 2.43 5.00
C GLY A 53 28.36 2.58 3.73
N ILE A 54 27.80 1.50 3.19
CA ILE A 54 26.85 1.50 2.08
C ILE A 54 25.48 1.01 2.55
N ASP A 55 25.45 -0.12 3.25
CA ASP A 55 24.22 -0.78 3.68
C ASP A 55 23.59 -0.09 4.90
N ILE A 56 22.26 -0.05 4.92
CA ILE A 56 21.47 0.40 6.07
C ILE A 56 21.34 -0.76 7.05
N ARG A 57 21.87 -0.57 8.27
CA ARG A 57 22.10 -1.63 9.27
C ARG A 57 21.05 -1.59 10.38
N GLY A 58 19.77 -1.64 9.97
CA GLY A 58 18.63 -1.47 10.85
C GLY A 58 18.60 -0.05 11.43
N GLU A 59 18.42 0.95 10.58
CA GLU A 59 18.38 2.35 11.01
C GLU A 59 17.03 2.67 11.65
N TRP A 60 17.03 3.10 12.92
CA TRP A 60 15.80 3.45 13.63
C TRP A 60 16.01 4.55 14.69
N PRO A 61 15.20 5.62 14.68
CA PRO A 61 14.22 5.99 13.65
C PRO A 61 14.91 6.37 12.34
N LEU A 62 14.24 6.20 11.20
CA LEU A 62 14.75 6.54 9.88
C LEU A 62 15.21 8.01 9.81
N GLY A 63 16.41 8.22 9.27
CA GLY A 63 17.04 9.53 9.18
C GLY A 63 17.77 9.96 10.47
N SER A 64 17.82 9.11 11.50
CA SER A 64 18.61 9.35 12.71
C SER A 64 20.10 9.10 12.50
N GLY A 65 20.47 8.21 11.58
CA GLY A 65 21.82 7.67 11.43
C GLY A 65 22.20 6.63 12.50
N GLU A 66 21.26 6.21 13.34
CA GLU A 66 21.45 5.21 14.40
C GLU A 66 21.15 3.82 13.88
N ASN A 67 22.12 2.90 13.98
CA ASN A 67 22.02 1.54 13.46
C ASN A 67 21.99 0.55 14.64
N TYR A 68 21.34 -0.59 14.45
CA TYR A 68 21.09 -1.58 15.50
C TYR A 68 21.43 -3.02 15.11
N ILE A 69 21.54 -3.31 13.80
CA ILE A 69 21.65 -4.67 13.29
C ILE A 69 22.89 -4.79 12.41
N GLY A 70 23.83 -5.65 12.81
CA GLY A 70 25.01 -5.97 12.03
C GLY A 70 24.64 -6.76 10.77
N ASP A 71 24.05 -7.94 10.95
CA ASP A 71 23.64 -8.86 9.90
C ASP A 71 22.58 -9.85 10.40
N CYS A 72 21.65 -10.26 9.54
CA CYS A 72 20.79 -11.41 9.79
C CYS A 72 20.92 -12.38 8.60
N ILE A 73 21.29 -13.63 8.86
CA ILE A 73 21.47 -14.67 7.83
C ILE A 73 20.56 -15.85 8.16
N PRO A 74 19.67 -16.27 7.24
CA PRO A 74 18.89 -17.49 7.41
C PRO A 74 19.82 -18.71 7.41
N LEU A 75 19.61 -19.60 8.38
CA LEU A 75 20.32 -20.88 8.51
C LEU A 75 19.33 -22.01 8.25
N ILE A 76 19.46 -22.69 7.11
CA ILE A 76 18.56 -23.78 6.72
C ILE A 76 19.32 -25.10 6.78
N GLY A 77 19.12 -25.84 7.86
CA GLY A 77 19.84 -27.08 8.15
C GLY A 77 19.06 -28.33 7.75
N VAL A 78 19.75 -29.32 7.17
CA VAL A 78 19.23 -30.69 6.95
C VAL A 78 20.25 -31.76 7.29
N GLU A 79 19.79 -32.89 7.83
CA GLU A 79 20.59 -34.11 8.02
C GLU A 79 20.31 -35.13 6.91
N PHE A 80 21.38 -35.69 6.33
CA PHE A 80 21.29 -36.68 5.26
C PHE A 80 22.31 -37.81 5.42
N ILE A 81 22.08 -38.89 4.69
CA ILE A 81 22.99 -40.04 4.62
C ILE A 81 23.60 -40.09 3.22
N ASN A 82 24.93 -40.04 3.16
CA ASN A 82 25.64 -40.11 1.89
C ASN A 82 25.72 -41.56 1.35
N THR A 83 26.22 -41.72 0.13
CA THR A 83 26.45 -43.03 -0.51
C THR A 83 27.48 -43.92 0.19
N LEU A 84 28.27 -43.36 1.13
CA LEU A 84 29.21 -44.10 1.98
C LEU A 84 28.57 -44.56 3.31
N ASN A 85 27.29 -44.25 3.52
CA ASN A 85 26.53 -44.54 4.74
C ASN A 85 27.01 -43.74 5.96
N ASP A 86 27.60 -42.56 5.74
CA ASP A 86 27.87 -41.57 6.78
C ASP A 86 26.66 -40.65 6.95
N THR A 87 26.29 -40.35 8.19
CA THR A 87 25.33 -39.30 8.52
C THR A 87 26.05 -37.95 8.57
N LEU A 88 25.61 -37.01 7.74
CA LEU A 88 26.19 -35.67 7.59
C LEU A 88 25.09 -34.61 7.69
N GLN A 89 25.50 -33.36 7.91
CA GLN A 89 24.61 -32.22 7.97
C GLN A 89 25.10 -31.15 7.01
N SER A 90 24.16 -30.46 6.37
CA SER A 90 24.39 -29.26 5.56
C SER A 90 23.53 -28.13 6.13
N VAL A 91 24.09 -26.93 6.21
CA VAL A 91 23.42 -25.71 6.65
C VAL A 91 23.61 -24.65 5.58
N VAL A 92 22.57 -24.43 4.77
CA VAL A 92 22.61 -23.45 3.68
C VAL A 92 22.58 -22.03 4.25
N ILE A 93 23.50 -21.18 3.79
CA ILE A 93 23.68 -19.80 4.24
C ILE A 93 23.64 -18.79 3.08
N SER A 94 23.53 -17.51 3.42
CA SER A 94 23.67 -16.38 2.48
C SER A 94 25.09 -15.79 2.52
N ARG A 95 25.42 -14.85 1.62
CA ARG A 95 26.69 -14.12 1.66
C ARG A 95 26.66 -13.02 2.73
N GLY A 96 27.78 -12.81 3.41
CA GLY A 96 27.86 -11.82 4.50
C GLY A 96 29.26 -11.66 5.07
N PRO A 97 29.41 -10.85 6.14
CA PRO A 97 30.71 -10.40 6.64
C PRO A 97 31.38 -11.37 7.62
N ARG A 98 30.74 -12.49 7.98
CA ARG A 98 31.22 -13.36 9.07
C ARG A 98 32.41 -14.22 8.67
N LYS A 99 33.09 -14.76 9.69
CA LYS A 99 34.23 -15.67 9.53
C LYS A 99 33.84 -16.90 8.71
N GLY A 100 34.64 -17.22 7.69
CA GLY A 100 34.42 -18.36 6.80
C GLY A 100 33.37 -18.14 5.72
N GLN A 101 32.46 -17.18 5.89
CA GLN A 101 31.36 -16.94 4.96
C GLN A 101 31.81 -16.50 3.57
N PHE A 102 32.88 -15.69 3.47
CA PHE A 102 33.49 -15.36 2.18
C PHE A 102 34.32 -16.50 1.56
N ASP A 103 34.74 -17.45 2.39
CA ASP A 103 35.54 -18.60 1.97
C ASP A 103 34.65 -19.78 1.56
N GLU A 104 33.33 -19.70 1.80
CA GLU A 104 32.30 -20.66 1.42
C GLU A 104 32.05 -20.68 -0.09
N LYS A 105 33.02 -21.25 -0.82
CA LYS A 105 33.08 -21.23 -2.26
C LYS A 105 33.60 -22.53 -2.82
N SER A 106 33.07 -22.88 -3.98
CA SER A 106 33.59 -23.96 -4.81
C SER A 106 35.07 -23.74 -5.14
N PRO A 107 35.84 -24.81 -5.39
CA PRO A 107 37.15 -24.72 -6.03
C PRO A 107 37.16 -23.91 -7.33
N SER A 108 36.00 -23.73 -7.97
CA SER A 108 35.81 -22.91 -9.18
C SER A 108 35.49 -21.43 -8.90
N GLY A 109 35.29 -21.02 -7.64
CA GLY A 109 35.21 -19.63 -7.18
C GLY A 109 33.80 -19.04 -7.03
N TYR A 110 32.73 -19.79 -7.29
CA TYR A 110 31.36 -19.38 -7.00
C TYR A 110 30.96 -19.73 -5.56
N PHE A 111 29.98 -19.00 -5.01
CA PHE A 111 29.51 -19.16 -3.65
C PHE A 111 28.68 -20.44 -3.47
N TRP A 112 28.96 -21.20 -2.41
CA TRP A 112 28.15 -22.32 -1.94
C TRP A 112 27.12 -21.79 -0.94
N GLY A 113 25.83 -21.99 -1.22
CA GLY A 113 24.73 -21.40 -0.48
C GLY A 113 23.63 -20.85 -1.39
N TRP A 114 22.83 -19.91 -0.88
CA TRP A 114 21.72 -19.31 -1.61
C TRP A 114 22.18 -18.45 -2.80
N ASN A 115 21.67 -18.77 -3.99
CA ASN A 115 21.91 -17.97 -5.20
C ASN A 115 20.59 -17.59 -5.88
N PRO A 116 20.45 -16.36 -6.41
CA PRO A 116 19.15 -15.88 -6.92
C PRO A 116 18.66 -16.64 -8.16
N VAL A 117 17.35 -16.86 -8.24
CA VAL A 117 16.69 -17.47 -9.40
C VAL A 117 16.35 -16.39 -10.44
N PRO A 118 16.65 -16.60 -11.74
CA PRO A 118 16.27 -15.67 -12.81
C PRO A 118 14.75 -15.49 -12.94
N GLY A 119 14.31 -14.30 -13.36
CA GLY A 119 12.91 -14.00 -13.67
C GLY A 119 12.04 -13.50 -12.51
N PHE A 120 12.67 -13.13 -11.39
CA PHE A 120 12.03 -12.46 -10.24
C PHE A 120 12.44 -10.99 -10.07
N ARG A 121 13.07 -10.40 -11.09
CA ARG A 121 13.46 -8.98 -11.14
C ARG A 121 13.59 -8.51 -12.58
N ASN A 122 13.52 -7.19 -12.78
CA ASN A 122 13.89 -6.57 -14.04
C ASN A 122 15.41 -6.75 -14.29
N PRO A 123 15.85 -7.35 -15.40
CA PRO A 123 17.27 -7.47 -15.70
C PRO A 123 17.93 -6.13 -16.05
N ASN A 124 17.14 -5.11 -16.42
CA ASN A 124 17.63 -3.78 -16.81
C ASN A 124 17.76 -2.80 -15.65
N VAL A 125 17.20 -3.14 -14.48
CA VAL A 125 17.25 -2.32 -13.26
C VAL A 125 18.10 -3.03 -12.22
N LYS A 126 18.86 -2.26 -11.44
CA LYS A 126 19.61 -2.77 -10.29
C LYS A 126 18.76 -2.61 -9.05
N GLY A 127 18.12 -3.69 -8.61
CA GLY A 127 17.29 -3.73 -7.43
C GLY A 127 16.54 -5.06 -7.32
N VAL A 128 16.17 -5.43 -6.10
CA VAL A 128 15.15 -6.47 -5.87
C VAL A 128 13.78 -5.94 -6.31
N ALA A 129 12.87 -6.82 -6.70
CA ALA A 129 11.51 -6.42 -7.04
C ALA A 129 10.76 -5.92 -5.78
N MET A 130 10.19 -4.72 -5.86
CA MET A 130 9.43 -4.06 -4.78
C MET A 130 8.04 -3.63 -5.27
N SER A 131 6.99 -3.80 -4.46
CA SER A 131 5.59 -3.47 -4.82
C SER A 131 5.40 -2.01 -5.26
N HIS A 132 6.01 -1.06 -4.54
CA HIS A 132 5.92 0.37 -4.82
C HIS A 132 6.84 0.84 -5.97
N LEU A 133 7.66 -0.05 -6.56
CA LEU A 133 8.58 0.28 -7.67
C LEU A 133 8.33 -0.62 -8.89
N PRO A 134 7.27 -0.37 -9.70
CA PRO A 134 6.92 -1.20 -10.85
C PRO A 134 8.03 -1.42 -11.87
N GLU A 135 8.97 -0.50 -11.98
CA GLU A 135 10.15 -0.61 -12.86
C GLU A 135 11.11 -1.75 -12.45
N THR A 136 11.04 -2.22 -11.21
CA THR A 136 11.88 -3.32 -10.70
C THR A 136 11.34 -4.71 -11.05
N TRP A 137 10.12 -4.80 -11.57
CA TRP A 137 9.43 -6.07 -11.85
C TRP A 137 9.93 -6.76 -13.13
N PRO A 138 9.86 -8.10 -13.22
CA PRO A 138 10.31 -8.82 -14.41
C PRO A 138 9.45 -8.48 -15.65
N ILE A 139 10.09 -7.97 -16.71
CA ILE A 139 9.41 -7.48 -17.92
C ILE A 139 8.66 -8.56 -18.73
N GLU A 140 9.08 -9.82 -18.61
CA GLU A 140 8.45 -10.94 -19.34
C GLU A 140 7.31 -11.60 -18.54
N GLY A 141 7.04 -11.14 -17.31
CA GLY A 141 6.21 -11.82 -16.31
C GLY A 141 7.06 -12.57 -15.29
N TRP A 142 6.45 -12.94 -14.16
CA TRP A 142 7.13 -13.67 -13.08
C TRP A 142 7.53 -15.08 -13.52
N ASN A 143 8.71 -15.56 -13.11
CA ASN A 143 9.13 -16.94 -13.35
C ASN A 143 8.45 -17.92 -12.37
N ASP A 144 7.12 -17.91 -12.37
CA ASP A 144 6.27 -18.72 -11.51
C ASP A 144 5.08 -19.28 -12.32
N PRO A 145 4.68 -20.56 -12.12
CA PRO A 145 3.58 -21.15 -12.87
C PRO A 145 2.25 -20.39 -12.79
N ILE A 146 1.97 -19.76 -11.64
CA ILE A 146 0.74 -19.02 -11.36
C ILE A 146 0.88 -17.59 -11.93
N ALA A 147 1.96 -16.90 -11.56
CA ALA A 147 2.10 -15.47 -11.84
C ALA A 147 2.71 -15.10 -13.20
N ARG A 148 3.17 -16.08 -14.00
CA ARG A 148 3.81 -15.83 -15.30
C ARG A 148 2.96 -15.04 -16.30
N ASN A 149 1.64 -15.19 -16.23
CA ASN A 149 0.71 -14.51 -17.13
C ASN A 149 0.03 -13.29 -16.49
N TRP A 150 0.41 -12.90 -15.28
CA TRP A 150 -0.16 -11.74 -14.59
C TRP A 150 0.33 -10.45 -15.24
N LYS A 151 -0.43 -9.98 -16.23
CA LYS A 151 -0.15 -8.77 -17.00
C LYS A 151 -1.42 -7.94 -17.16
N ASP A 152 -1.27 -6.62 -17.14
CA ASP A 152 -2.36 -5.68 -17.39
C ASP A 152 -2.80 -5.69 -18.87
N ALA A 153 -3.82 -4.91 -19.22
CA ALA A 153 -4.33 -4.79 -20.59
C ALA A 153 -3.29 -4.25 -21.60
N ASN A 154 -2.24 -3.59 -21.12
CA ASN A 154 -1.13 -3.06 -21.91
C ASN A 154 0.03 -4.07 -22.06
N GLY A 155 -0.04 -5.21 -21.37
CA GLY A 155 1.00 -6.23 -21.35
C GLY A 155 2.10 -5.99 -20.32
N THR A 156 1.91 -5.04 -19.40
CA THR A 156 2.83 -4.76 -18.28
C THR A 156 2.62 -5.81 -17.19
N THR A 157 3.70 -6.36 -16.65
CA THR A 157 3.65 -7.27 -15.50
C THR A 157 2.91 -6.62 -14.33
N GLN A 158 2.04 -7.36 -13.65
CA GLN A 158 1.39 -6.95 -12.41
C GLN A 158 2.15 -7.53 -11.21
N TRP A 159 2.02 -6.90 -10.04
CA TRP A 159 2.70 -7.34 -8.83
C TRP A 159 2.30 -8.76 -8.43
N PHE A 160 3.27 -9.59 -8.03
CA PHE A 160 3.03 -10.91 -7.45
C PHE A 160 2.81 -10.78 -5.94
N GLY A 161 1.67 -10.20 -5.57
CA GLY A 161 1.32 -9.94 -4.18
C GLY A 161 1.12 -11.21 -3.36
N TYR A 162 1.34 -11.10 -2.05
CA TYR A 162 1.07 -12.19 -1.10
C TYR A 162 -0.39 -12.66 -1.16
N PHE A 163 -1.33 -11.72 -1.24
CA PHE A 163 -2.77 -11.97 -1.32
C PHE A 163 -3.29 -12.22 -2.75
N GLY A 164 -2.41 -12.32 -3.74
CA GLY A 164 -2.80 -12.60 -5.11
C GLY A 164 -2.44 -11.50 -6.11
N ARG A 165 -3.16 -11.50 -7.24
CA ARG A 165 -2.76 -10.78 -8.44
C ARG A 165 -2.92 -9.28 -8.31
N GLY A 166 -1.79 -8.55 -8.31
CA GLY A 166 -1.79 -7.09 -8.31
C GLY A 166 -2.17 -6.44 -6.96
N ILE A 167 -2.46 -7.22 -5.93
CA ILE A 167 -2.79 -6.73 -4.58
C ILE A 167 -1.49 -6.30 -3.87
N GLN A 168 -1.49 -5.09 -3.31
CA GLN A 168 -0.36 -4.52 -2.58
C GLN A 168 -0.81 -4.15 -1.17
N ASN A 169 -0.96 -5.14 -0.28
CA ASN A 169 -1.47 -4.90 1.08
C ASN A 169 -0.49 -4.09 1.96
N ALA A 170 0.80 -4.43 1.89
CA ALA A 170 1.86 -3.68 2.56
C ALA A 170 2.27 -2.44 1.75
N ASP A 171 2.58 -1.33 2.45
CA ASP A 171 3.14 -0.12 1.84
C ASP A 171 4.43 -0.43 1.06
N GLN A 172 5.25 -1.34 1.57
CA GLN A 172 6.35 -1.94 0.84
C GLN A 172 6.34 -3.46 1.01
N GLU A 173 6.28 -4.17 -0.12
CA GLU A 173 6.49 -5.61 -0.19
C GLU A 173 7.67 -5.89 -1.12
N SER A 174 8.58 -6.76 -0.70
CA SER A 174 9.66 -7.28 -1.54
C SER A 174 9.43 -8.75 -1.85
N PHE A 175 9.78 -9.22 -3.05
CA PHE A 175 9.67 -10.63 -3.40
C PHE A 175 10.82 -11.12 -4.29
N PHE A 176 11.41 -12.26 -3.94
CA PHE A 176 12.39 -12.95 -4.77
C PHE A 176 12.49 -14.44 -4.43
N GLU A 177 13.16 -15.20 -5.30
CA GLU A 177 13.53 -16.59 -5.05
C GLU A 177 15.06 -16.78 -5.11
N ALA A 178 15.56 -17.69 -4.28
CA ALA A 178 16.93 -18.18 -4.29
C ALA A 178 16.96 -19.72 -4.20
N ASP A 179 18.05 -20.33 -4.67
CA ASP A 179 18.20 -21.78 -4.78
C ASP A 179 19.65 -22.18 -4.45
N ASP A 180 19.81 -23.30 -3.76
CA ASP A 180 21.08 -23.88 -3.32
C ASP A 180 21.80 -24.71 -4.40
N ASP A 181 21.33 -24.74 -5.67
CA ASP A 181 21.88 -25.57 -6.76
C ASP A 181 23.37 -25.35 -7.07
N TRP A 182 23.92 -24.23 -6.60
CA TRP A 182 25.34 -23.95 -6.75
C TRP A 182 26.18 -24.52 -5.61
N ASP A 183 25.59 -24.93 -4.51
CA ASP A 183 26.26 -25.62 -3.42
C ASP A 183 26.54 -27.08 -3.79
N ASP A 184 27.70 -27.33 -4.39
CA ASP A 184 28.10 -28.69 -4.78
C ASP A 184 29.02 -29.41 -3.79
N GLU A 185 29.11 -28.92 -2.54
CA GLU A 185 30.03 -29.40 -1.52
C GLU A 185 29.88 -30.91 -1.27
N PHE A 186 28.65 -31.38 -1.07
CA PHE A 186 28.37 -32.78 -0.73
C PHE A 186 28.05 -33.66 -1.94
N ASN A 187 27.84 -33.06 -3.12
CA ASN A 187 27.24 -33.78 -4.24
C ASN A 187 28.16 -34.76 -4.95
N ALA A 188 29.43 -34.85 -4.55
CA ALA A 188 30.32 -35.93 -4.98
C ALA A 188 29.83 -37.31 -4.52
N ASN A 189 29.25 -37.38 -3.31
CA ASN A 189 28.79 -38.62 -2.67
C ASN A 189 27.32 -38.60 -2.27
N PHE A 190 26.57 -37.57 -2.63
CA PHE A 190 25.14 -37.43 -2.36
C PHE A 190 24.42 -36.82 -3.57
N LYS A 191 23.20 -37.29 -3.85
CA LYS A 191 22.34 -36.72 -4.91
C LYS A 191 20.96 -36.46 -4.30
N PRO A 192 20.54 -35.19 -4.13
CA PRO A 192 19.27 -34.86 -3.48
C PRO A 192 18.05 -35.24 -4.33
N ASP A 193 18.22 -35.32 -5.65
CA ASP A 193 17.19 -35.73 -6.60
C ASP A 193 17.63 -36.96 -7.41
N SER A 194 16.92 -38.06 -7.18
CA SER A 194 17.12 -39.34 -7.87
C SER A 194 16.59 -39.35 -9.31
N THR A 195 15.69 -38.41 -9.66
CA THR A 195 15.18 -38.22 -11.02
C THR A 195 16.01 -37.24 -11.84
N ASN A 196 16.75 -36.34 -11.19
CA ASN A 196 17.66 -35.39 -11.83
C ASN A 196 19.03 -35.35 -11.14
N LEU A 197 19.98 -36.16 -11.63
CA LEU A 197 21.33 -36.24 -11.06
C LEU A 197 22.19 -34.97 -11.26
N SER A 198 21.72 -34.02 -12.07
CA SER A 198 22.35 -32.70 -12.25
C SER A 198 21.85 -31.66 -11.25
N ARG A 199 20.83 -31.97 -10.43
CA ARG A 199 20.41 -31.15 -9.30
C ARG A 199 21.44 -31.30 -8.17
N TYR A 200 22.11 -30.20 -7.85
CA TYR A 200 23.10 -30.13 -6.77
C TYR A 200 22.48 -29.47 -5.53
N GLY A 201 23.29 -29.10 -4.53
CA GLY A 201 22.83 -28.66 -3.23
C GLY A 201 22.20 -29.80 -2.43
N MET A 202 21.26 -29.40 -1.61
CA MET A 202 20.26 -30.24 -0.94
C MET A 202 18.91 -30.20 -1.69
N ALA A 203 18.89 -29.61 -2.90
CA ALA A 203 17.70 -29.35 -3.69
C ALA A 203 16.68 -28.45 -3.00
N LEU A 204 17.16 -27.48 -2.22
CA LEU A 204 16.31 -26.53 -1.49
C LEU A 204 16.12 -25.26 -2.32
N ARG A 205 14.89 -24.74 -2.30
CA ARG A 205 14.52 -23.45 -2.89
C ARG A 205 13.90 -22.58 -1.82
N MET A 206 14.37 -21.34 -1.71
CA MET A 206 13.84 -20.34 -0.79
C MET A 206 13.05 -19.29 -1.56
N ARG A 207 11.80 -19.07 -1.16
CA ARG A 207 11.06 -17.84 -1.47
C ARG A 207 11.12 -16.93 -0.26
N GLN A 208 11.36 -15.65 -0.49
CA GLN A 208 11.38 -14.68 0.59
C GLN A 208 10.51 -13.47 0.26
N ARG A 209 9.70 -13.08 1.24
CA ARG A 209 8.96 -11.81 1.26
C ARG A 209 9.43 -10.95 2.41
N GLY A 210 9.35 -9.65 2.21
CA GLY A 210 9.59 -8.66 3.26
C GLY A 210 8.47 -7.63 3.23
N PHE A 211 7.90 -7.28 4.38
CA PHE A 211 6.75 -6.38 4.50
C PHE A 211 7.04 -5.22 5.45
N GLN A 212 6.57 -4.03 5.07
CA GLN A 212 6.51 -2.85 5.93
C GLN A 212 5.17 -2.13 5.74
N TRP A 213 4.58 -1.72 6.86
CA TRP A 213 3.44 -0.81 6.92
C TRP A 213 3.85 0.46 7.65
N SER A 214 3.37 1.59 7.16
CA SER A 214 3.56 2.91 7.77
C SER A 214 2.53 3.24 8.85
N SER A 215 1.51 2.39 9.01
CA SER A 215 0.56 2.45 10.11
C SER A 215 1.30 2.51 11.43
N PHE A 216 0.81 3.36 12.35
CA PHE A 216 1.44 3.51 13.66
C PHE A 216 1.40 2.22 14.51
N LEU A 217 0.61 1.22 14.11
CA LEU A 217 0.60 -0.12 14.69
C LEU A 217 1.89 -0.90 14.35
N ALA A 218 2.48 -0.67 13.17
CA ALA A 218 3.60 -1.43 12.61
C ALA A 218 4.81 -0.57 12.18
N GLU A 219 4.75 0.75 12.38
CA GLU A 219 5.74 1.69 11.84
C GLU A 219 7.17 1.50 12.40
N ASP A 220 7.30 0.77 13.51
CA ASP A 220 8.54 0.43 14.20
C ASP A 220 8.95 -1.05 13.98
N ALA A 221 8.44 -1.70 12.93
CA ALA A 221 8.72 -3.10 12.61
C ALA A 221 8.95 -3.38 11.11
N ILE A 222 9.65 -4.47 10.82
CA ILE A 222 9.86 -5.05 9.47
C ILE A 222 9.65 -6.55 9.56
N PHE A 223 8.83 -7.11 8.67
CA PHE A 223 8.50 -8.53 8.67
C PHE A 223 9.23 -9.25 7.54
N TRP A 224 9.66 -10.48 7.80
CA TRP A 224 10.32 -11.35 6.84
C TRP A 224 9.66 -12.72 6.86
N LEU A 225 9.17 -13.16 5.71
CA LEU A 225 8.56 -14.47 5.52
C LEU A 225 9.45 -15.30 4.61
N TYR A 226 9.77 -16.52 5.05
CA TYR A 226 10.58 -17.47 4.32
C TYR A 226 9.74 -18.72 4.04
N GLU A 227 9.74 -19.17 2.79
CA GLU A 227 9.16 -20.45 2.37
C GLU A 227 10.29 -21.31 1.78
N ILE A 228 10.57 -22.44 2.42
CA ILE A 228 11.63 -23.36 2.04
C ILE A 228 11.00 -24.62 1.46
N ASN A 229 11.26 -24.86 0.18
CA ASN A 229 10.73 -25.99 -0.57
C ASN A 229 11.82 -27.03 -0.84
N ASN A 230 11.48 -28.31 -0.65
CA ASN A 230 12.33 -29.43 -1.06
C ASN A 230 11.97 -29.87 -2.48
N ASP A 231 12.72 -29.38 -3.47
CA ASP A 231 12.53 -29.72 -4.88
C ASP A 231 13.11 -31.09 -5.28
N GLY A 232 13.78 -31.78 -4.36
CA GLY A 232 14.39 -33.07 -4.60
C GLY A 232 13.45 -34.25 -4.49
N THR A 233 14.04 -35.43 -4.27
CA THR A 233 13.33 -36.68 -3.97
C THR A 233 13.76 -37.29 -2.62
N THR A 234 14.73 -36.67 -1.95
CA THR A 234 15.25 -37.14 -0.66
C THR A 234 14.38 -36.62 0.48
N LEU A 235 13.99 -37.53 1.38
CA LEU A 235 13.43 -37.17 2.67
C LEU A 235 14.54 -36.78 3.62
N TYR A 236 14.48 -35.56 4.14
CA TYR A 236 15.32 -35.13 5.26
C TYR A 236 14.55 -35.36 6.55
N LYS A 237 14.91 -36.42 7.29
CA LYS A 237 14.20 -36.78 8.54
C LYS A 237 14.30 -35.71 9.62
N LYS A 238 15.39 -34.93 9.60
CA LYS A 238 15.61 -33.81 10.49
C LYS A 238 16.03 -32.61 9.65
N ALA A 239 15.17 -31.62 9.59
CA ALA A 239 15.43 -30.27 9.13
C ALA A 239 15.35 -29.32 10.32
N ASN A 240 15.96 -28.14 10.20
CA ASN A 240 15.92 -27.10 11.22
C ASN A 240 16.10 -25.73 10.58
N PHE A 241 15.19 -24.79 10.85
CA PHE A 241 15.25 -23.44 10.33
C PHE A 241 15.60 -22.46 11.45
N GLY A 242 16.53 -21.54 11.18
CA GLY A 242 16.93 -20.54 12.14
C GLY A 242 17.56 -19.32 11.50
N THR A 243 18.09 -18.44 12.34
CA THR A 243 18.78 -17.23 11.90
C THR A 243 19.96 -16.97 12.82
N ILE A 244 21.09 -16.62 12.24
CA ILE A 244 22.20 -16.01 12.98
C ILE A 244 22.09 -14.49 12.89
N VAL A 245 22.26 -13.84 14.03
CA VAL A 245 22.08 -12.39 14.19
C VAL A 245 23.36 -11.77 14.71
N GLY A 246 23.78 -10.71 14.01
CA GLY A 246 24.79 -9.76 14.44
C GLY A 246 24.17 -8.57 15.11
N THR A 247 24.54 -8.34 16.36
CA THR A 247 24.08 -7.17 17.10
C THR A 247 24.96 -5.95 16.79
N LEU A 248 24.34 -4.77 16.75
CA LEU A 248 25.04 -3.52 16.49
C LEU A 248 24.32 -2.35 17.18
N ALA A 249 23.80 -2.56 18.40
CA ALA A 249 23.16 -1.48 19.13
C ALA A 249 24.22 -0.38 19.39
N GLY A 250 23.82 0.89 19.29
CA GLY A 250 24.77 2.01 19.42
C GLY A 250 25.70 2.25 18.21
N GLY A 251 25.63 1.38 17.18
CA GLY A 251 26.28 1.55 15.88
C GLY A 251 27.75 1.12 15.80
N ASP A 252 28.29 1.12 14.57
CA ASP A 252 29.68 0.70 14.28
C ASP A 252 30.68 1.46 15.16
N GLY A 253 31.31 0.74 16.10
CA GLY A 253 32.31 1.28 17.02
C GLY A 253 31.94 1.19 18.50
N ASP A 254 30.66 0.95 18.85
CA ASP A 254 30.23 0.74 20.24
C ASP A 254 29.76 -0.66 20.58
N SER A 255 29.65 -1.57 19.61
CA SER A 255 29.10 -2.92 19.84
C SER A 255 29.84 -3.79 20.87
N GLN A 256 30.92 -3.31 21.48
CA GLN A 256 31.71 -4.07 22.45
C GLN A 256 30.99 -4.30 23.78
N ASP A 257 29.89 -3.60 24.04
CA ASP A 257 29.07 -3.77 25.24
C ASP A 257 27.61 -4.14 24.92
N ASP A 258 27.30 -4.50 23.67
CA ASP A 258 25.99 -4.99 23.26
C ASP A 258 25.60 -6.27 24.03
N LEU A 259 24.35 -6.42 24.38
CA LEU A 259 23.82 -7.63 25.01
C LEU A 259 22.67 -8.17 24.17
N GLY A 260 22.47 -9.49 24.19
CA GLY A 260 21.35 -10.16 23.56
C GLY A 260 20.71 -11.14 24.52
N PHE A 261 19.38 -11.21 24.60
CA PHE A 261 18.65 -12.10 25.51
C PHE A 261 17.41 -12.69 24.84
N PHE A 262 17.07 -13.93 25.22
CA PHE A 262 15.82 -14.58 24.84
C PHE A 262 14.86 -14.60 26.03
N ASP A 263 13.74 -13.89 25.90
CA ASP A 263 12.66 -13.95 26.86
C ASP A 263 11.69 -15.07 26.50
N ILE A 264 11.73 -16.11 27.31
CA ILE A 264 10.87 -17.26 27.16
C ILE A 264 9.40 -16.96 27.44
N ASN A 265 9.07 -15.93 28.23
CA ASN A 265 7.69 -15.57 28.56
C ASN A 265 6.98 -14.91 27.38
N ASP A 266 7.67 -13.97 26.74
CA ASP A 266 7.13 -13.21 25.61
C ASP A 266 7.52 -13.80 24.25
N TRP A 267 8.35 -14.85 24.24
CA TRP A 267 8.86 -15.53 23.03
C TRP A 267 9.56 -14.56 22.07
N ILE A 268 10.42 -13.71 22.63
CA ILE A 268 11.16 -12.69 21.89
C ILE A 268 12.64 -12.79 22.21
N THR A 269 13.45 -12.75 21.16
CA THR A 269 14.88 -12.48 21.29
C THR A 269 15.11 -10.99 21.09
N TYR A 270 15.97 -10.34 21.86
CA TYR A 270 16.24 -8.91 21.70
C TYR A 270 17.68 -8.57 22.05
N SER A 271 18.17 -7.44 21.54
CA SER A 271 19.47 -6.87 21.89
C SER A 271 19.38 -5.39 22.23
N TRP A 272 20.36 -4.92 23.01
CA TRP A 272 20.47 -3.55 23.47
C TRP A 272 21.91 -3.20 23.85
N ASP A 273 22.17 -1.90 23.95
CA ASP A 273 23.43 -1.32 24.41
C ASP A 273 23.43 -1.20 25.94
N SER A 274 24.47 -1.70 26.62
CA SER A 274 24.40 -1.94 28.07
C SER A 274 24.34 -0.67 28.92
N ASP A 275 24.92 0.43 28.45
CA ASP A 275 24.88 1.72 29.13
C ASP A 275 23.85 2.70 28.50
N GLY A 276 23.28 2.32 27.36
CA GLY A 276 22.26 3.03 26.61
C GLY A 276 22.81 4.21 25.80
N ILE A 277 24.12 4.26 25.56
CA ILE A 277 24.83 5.37 24.96
C ILE A 277 25.67 4.88 23.78
N GLY A 278 25.25 5.24 22.56
CA GLY A 278 25.95 4.81 21.35
C GLY A 278 27.19 5.65 21.04
N ASN A 279 27.85 5.31 19.93
CA ASN A 279 29.21 5.76 19.59
C ASN A 279 29.39 7.29 19.42
N ARG A 280 28.31 8.08 19.36
CA ARG A 280 28.29 9.55 19.27
C ARG A 280 27.68 10.22 20.51
N GLY A 281 27.42 9.46 21.57
CA GLY A 281 26.78 9.94 22.81
C GLY A 281 25.25 10.07 22.74
N GLN A 282 24.63 9.45 21.72
CA GLN A 282 23.19 9.39 21.52
C GLN A 282 22.53 8.35 22.45
N LYS A 283 21.24 8.52 22.74
CA LYS A 283 20.45 7.48 23.41
C LYS A 283 20.21 6.33 22.41
N VAL A 284 20.40 5.10 22.87
CA VAL A 284 20.15 3.88 22.10
C VAL A 284 18.88 3.18 22.59
N GLY A 285 18.06 2.69 21.68
CA GLY A 285 16.88 1.87 21.96
C GLY A 285 17.18 0.38 22.07
N TYR A 286 16.14 -0.43 21.90
CA TYR A 286 16.20 -1.89 21.83
C TYR A 286 15.77 -2.36 20.44
N VAL A 287 16.31 -3.49 20.01
CA VAL A 287 15.82 -4.21 18.82
C VAL A 287 15.41 -5.63 19.22
N GLY A 288 14.21 -6.02 18.82
CA GLY A 288 13.62 -7.33 18.98
C GLY A 288 13.63 -8.10 17.66
N TYR A 289 13.79 -9.41 17.79
CA TYR A 289 13.77 -10.42 16.75
C TYR A 289 12.68 -11.42 17.15
N ALA A 290 11.43 -11.06 16.85
CA ALA A 290 10.28 -11.89 17.18
C ALA A 290 10.13 -13.01 16.16
N PHE A 291 10.17 -14.25 16.62
CA PHE A 291 9.90 -15.43 15.80
C PHE A 291 8.39 -15.61 15.77
N LEU A 292 7.76 -15.17 14.67
CA LEU A 292 6.30 -15.09 14.55
C LEU A 292 5.71 -16.41 14.05
N GLU A 293 6.39 -17.04 13.09
CA GLU A 293 6.03 -18.34 12.53
C GLU A 293 7.22 -19.29 12.59
N SER A 294 6.94 -20.56 12.85
CA SER A 294 7.89 -21.66 12.74
C SER A 294 7.42 -22.72 11.75
N PRO A 295 8.29 -23.63 11.30
CA PRO A 295 7.86 -24.79 10.52
C PRO A 295 6.82 -25.63 11.27
N GLY A 296 5.91 -26.24 10.52
CA GLY A 296 4.91 -27.16 11.07
C GLY A 296 5.49 -28.55 11.34
N ASN A 297 4.91 -29.31 12.28
CA ASN A 297 5.23 -30.73 12.47
C ASN A 297 3.99 -31.64 12.57
N PRO A 298 3.24 -31.85 11.48
CA PRO A 298 2.00 -32.64 11.49
C PRO A 298 2.21 -34.16 11.59
N PHE A 299 3.33 -34.61 12.16
CA PHE A 299 3.77 -35.99 12.13
C PHE A 299 4.07 -36.57 13.52
N ASP A 300 4.16 -35.76 14.57
CA ASP A 300 4.60 -36.20 15.90
C ASP A 300 3.46 -36.57 16.85
N GLY A 301 2.21 -36.19 16.57
CA GLY A 301 1.06 -36.44 17.42
C GLY A 301 0.89 -35.45 18.57
N ILE A 302 1.60 -34.32 18.53
CA ILE A 302 1.69 -33.30 19.57
C ILE A 302 1.05 -32.01 19.05
N ASP A 303 0.44 -31.27 19.96
CA ASP A 303 -0.11 -29.92 19.76
C ASP A 303 0.99 -28.91 20.09
N ASN A 304 1.84 -28.59 19.10
CA ASN A 304 3.12 -27.93 19.32
C ASN A 304 2.99 -26.43 19.67
N ASP A 305 2.02 -25.75 19.08
CA ASP A 305 1.68 -24.34 19.37
C ASP A 305 0.61 -24.19 20.46
N ASN A 306 -0.05 -25.28 20.88
CA ASN A 306 -1.00 -25.32 21.99
C ASN A 306 -2.26 -24.49 21.71
N ASP A 307 -2.82 -24.66 20.53
CA ASP A 307 -4.04 -24.01 20.08
C ASP A 307 -5.29 -24.92 20.26
N SER A 308 -5.08 -26.24 20.50
CA SER A 308 -6.13 -27.24 20.69
C SER A 308 -7.31 -26.75 21.55
N LYS A 309 -8.48 -26.66 20.91
CA LYS A 309 -9.75 -26.22 21.52
C LYS A 309 -10.47 -27.36 22.27
N SER A 310 -9.93 -28.58 22.27
CA SER A 310 -10.59 -29.79 22.78
C SER A 310 -10.04 -30.27 24.15
N ASN A 311 -10.72 -31.22 24.80
CA ASN A 311 -10.22 -31.84 26.05
C ASN A 311 -9.20 -32.96 25.76
N SER A 312 -8.23 -32.69 24.89
CA SER A 312 -7.15 -33.62 24.56
C SER A 312 -6.26 -33.90 25.78
N PRO A 313 -5.67 -35.10 25.89
CA PRO A 313 -4.65 -35.42 26.90
C PRO A 313 -3.53 -34.38 26.89
N LYS A 314 -2.97 -34.05 28.06
CA LYS A 314 -1.85 -33.12 28.21
C LYS A 314 -0.69 -33.76 28.92
N PHE A 315 0.54 -33.43 28.52
CA PHE A 315 1.75 -33.98 29.14
C PHE A 315 1.83 -33.65 30.64
N THR A 316 2.30 -34.66 31.37
CA THR A 316 2.64 -34.64 32.78
C THR A 316 4.06 -35.16 32.96
N SER A 317 4.66 -34.94 34.13
CA SER A 317 6.00 -35.47 34.41
C SER A 317 6.10 -37.00 34.30
N SER A 318 4.98 -37.72 34.42
CA SER A 318 4.99 -39.18 34.36
C SER A 318 5.12 -39.75 32.96
N ASP A 319 4.78 -38.97 31.93
CA ASP A 319 4.75 -39.44 30.55
C ASP A 319 6.18 -39.68 30.02
N PHE A 320 7.18 -38.94 30.52
CA PHE A 320 8.59 -39.10 30.16
C PHE A 320 9.36 -40.16 30.99
N ASN A 321 8.64 -41.03 31.71
CA ASN A 321 9.23 -42.13 32.48
C ASN A 321 9.39 -43.38 31.61
N ALA A 322 10.34 -44.25 31.97
CA ALA A 322 10.50 -45.50 31.25
C ALA A 322 9.28 -46.42 31.38
N VAL A 323 8.81 -46.96 30.25
CA VAL A 323 7.67 -47.88 30.14
C VAL A 323 8.17 -49.31 29.97
N ILE A 324 7.45 -50.28 30.55
CA ILE A 324 7.69 -51.72 30.39
C ILE A 324 6.40 -52.39 29.94
N TYR A 325 6.42 -52.97 28.75
CA TYR A 325 5.25 -53.66 28.20
C TYR A 325 5.20 -55.13 28.62
N SER A 326 4.07 -55.56 29.18
CA SER A 326 3.72 -56.95 29.45
C SER A 326 2.98 -57.58 28.27
N ALA A 327 2.96 -58.91 28.21
CA ALA A 327 2.19 -59.64 27.20
C ALA A 327 0.70 -59.22 27.23
N GLY A 328 0.15 -58.87 26.07
CA GLY A 328 -1.21 -58.36 25.94
C GLY A 328 -1.36 -56.84 26.04
N ASN A 329 -0.32 -56.08 26.41
CA ASN A 329 -0.34 -54.63 26.26
C ASN A 329 -0.38 -54.24 24.77
N GLN A 330 -0.90 -53.05 24.49
CA GLN A 330 -0.86 -52.46 23.16
C GLN A 330 0.35 -51.55 23.06
N VAL A 331 1.02 -51.60 21.92
CA VAL A 331 2.01 -50.62 21.47
C VAL A 331 1.54 -50.06 20.12
N VAL A 332 2.02 -48.88 19.76
CA VAL A 332 1.73 -48.23 18.50
C VAL A 332 2.91 -48.40 17.56
N LEU A 333 2.63 -48.81 16.33
CA LEU A 333 3.62 -48.92 15.26
C LEU A 333 3.32 -47.91 14.18
N ILE A 334 4.31 -47.10 13.82
CA ILE A 334 4.21 -46.03 12.83
C ILE A 334 4.80 -46.51 11.51
N THR A 335 4.08 -46.29 10.41
CA THR A 335 4.54 -46.57 9.05
C THR A 335 4.36 -45.32 8.18
N ASP A 336 5.46 -44.84 7.59
CA ASP A 336 5.44 -43.81 6.53
C ASP A 336 4.72 -44.36 5.29
N THR A 337 3.64 -43.69 4.90
CA THR A 337 2.84 -44.05 3.74
C THR A 337 2.18 -42.81 3.13
N VAL A 338 1.29 -43.01 2.16
CA VAL A 338 0.46 -41.94 1.61
C VAL A 338 -1.01 -42.25 1.87
N ASP A 339 -1.82 -41.21 2.02
CA ASP A 339 -3.27 -41.31 2.12
C ASP A 339 -3.93 -41.50 0.73
N ALA A 340 -5.25 -41.28 0.65
CA ALA A 340 -6.00 -41.45 -0.60
C ALA A 340 -5.78 -40.30 -1.60
N GLN A 341 -5.38 -39.13 -1.11
CA GLN A 341 -5.05 -37.91 -1.84
C GLN A 341 -3.61 -37.94 -2.35
N GLY A 342 -2.79 -38.84 -1.80
CA GLY A 342 -1.37 -38.97 -2.14
C GLY A 342 -0.45 -38.18 -1.21
N LEU A 343 -1.00 -37.57 -0.15
CA LEU A 343 -0.25 -36.85 0.86
C LEU A 343 0.45 -37.83 1.78
N ARG A 344 1.68 -37.48 2.19
CA ARG A 344 2.47 -38.30 3.11
C ARG A 344 1.83 -38.27 4.50
N ILE A 345 1.76 -39.43 5.15
CA ILE A 345 1.21 -39.56 6.50
C ILE A 345 1.99 -40.59 7.33
N TYR A 346 2.03 -40.39 8.64
CA TYR A 346 2.50 -41.36 9.62
C TYR A 346 1.34 -42.22 10.11
N LYS A 347 1.11 -43.33 9.41
CA LYS A 347 0.02 -44.25 9.73
C LYS A 347 0.36 -45.04 11.00
N ARG A 348 -0.43 -44.81 12.04
CA ARG A 348 -0.32 -45.46 13.35
C ARG A 348 -1.21 -46.70 13.42
N THR A 349 -0.66 -47.81 13.90
CA THR A 349 -1.38 -49.10 14.03
C THR A 349 -1.13 -49.75 15.39
N LEU A 350 -2.19 -50.29 16.00
CA LEU A 350 -2.07 -51.00 17.27
C LEU A 350 -1.52 -52.41 17.06
N HIS A 351 -0.48 -52.75 17.83
CA HIS A 351 0.09 -54.08 17.90
C HIS A 351 -0.01 -54.63 19.32
N THR A 352 -0.48 -55.87 19.45
CA THR A 352 -0.57 -56.55 20.75
C THR A 352 0.72 -57.29 21.06
N VAL A 353 1.38 -56.93 22.15
CA VAL A 353 2.65 -57.52 22.59
C VAL A 353 2.47 -59.02 22.85
N LYS A 354 3.28 -59.85 22.18
CA LYS A 354 3.26 -61.31 22.32
C LYS A 354 3.73 -61.78 23.69
N ALA A 355 3.43 -63.04 24.04
CA ALA A 355 3.90 -63.67 25.28
C ALA A 355 5.39 -64.14 25.24
N THR A 356 6.00 -64.12 24.05
CA THR A 356 7.42 -64.40 23.81
C THR A 356 8.11 -63.13 23.34
N THR A 357 9.46 -63.12 23.25
CA THR A 357 10.21 -62.02 22.61
C THR A 357 9.54 -61.63 21.30
N ASP A 358 9.14 -60.36 21.23
CA ASP A 358 8.42 -59.79 20.09
C ASP A 358 9.34 -58.81 19.36
N THR A 359 9.46 -58.97 18.05
CA THR A 359 10.26 -58.06 17.22
C THR A 359 9.32 -57.31 16.31
N VAL A 360 9.29 -55.99 16.48
CA VAL A 360 8.41 -55.09 15.74
C VAL A 360 9.24 -54.01 15.04
N TYR A 361 8.63 -53.33 14.07
CA TYR A 361 9.26 -52.24 13.34
C TYR A 361 8.34 -51.03 13.38
N SER A 362 8.87 -49.87 13.77
CA SER A 362 8.22 -48.57 13.76
C SER A 362 9.16 -47.58 13.07
N LEU A 363 8.67 -46.75 12.13
CA LEU A 363 9.47 -45.83 11.30
C LEU A 363 10.71 -46.48 10.64
N GLY A 364 10.61 -47.79 10.34
CA GLY A 364 11.71 -48.59 9.78
C GLY A 364 12.80 -49.02 10.80
N VAL A 365 12.68 -48.62 12.06
CA VAL A 365 13.57 -48.99 13.17
C VAL A 365 13.09 -50.28 13.81
N ARG A 366 14.02 -51.16 14.18
CA ARG A 366 13.73 -52.47 14.77
C ARG A 366 13.71 -52.40 16.30
N PHE A 367 12.58 -52.75 16.91
CA PHE A 367 12.43 -52.86 18.36
C PHE A 367 12.28 -54.32 18.81
N ILE A 368 12.89 -54.65 19.95
CA ILE A 368 12.83 -55.99 20.55
C ILE A 368 12.19 -55.88 21.94
N ILE A 369 10.95 -56.35 22.05
CA ILE A 369 10.17 -56.34 23.28
C ILE A 369 10.30 -57.71 23.96
N GLU A 370 11.02 -57.78 25.07
CA GLU A 370 10.97 -58.89 26.01
C GLU A 370 9.88 -58.58 27.05
N PRO A 371 8.72 -59.28 27.03
CA PRO A 371 7.57 -58.88 27.84
C PRO A 371 7.88 -58.84 29.34
N GLY A 372 7.63 -57.69 29.98
CA GLY A 372 7.92 -57.44 31.39
C GLY A 372 9.39 -57.16 31.72
N VAL A 373 10.27 -57.08 30.71
CA VAL A 373 11.72 -56.94 30.88
C VAL A 373 12.27 -55.72 30.13
N THR A 374 12.00 -55.56 28.83
CA THR A 374 12.54 -54.43 28.07
C THR A 374 11.95 -53.11 28.58
N GLN A 375 12.83 -52.15 28.89
CA GLN A 375 12.47 -50.78 29.21
C GLN A 375 12.59 -49.94 27.95
N PHE A 376 11.54 -49.19 27.65
CA PHE A 376 11.52 -48.16 26.63
C PHE A 376 11.38 -46.80 27.30
N ARG A 377 11.88 -45.74 26.66
CA ARG A 377 11.86 -44.40 27.21
C ARG A 377 12.07 -43.38 26.10
N GLU A 378 11.28 -42.33 26.11
CA GLU A 378 11.45 -41.18 25.24
C GLU A 378 11.61 -39.88 26.04
N GLY A 379 12.17 -38.87 25.38
CA GLY A 379 12.05 -37.46 25.78
C GLY A 379 12.59 -36.94 27.09
N ASN A 380 13.06 -37.78 28.00
CA ASN A 380 13.38 -37.32 29.34
C ASN A 380 14.52 -36.29 29.38
N ALA A 381 14.41 -35.28 30.24
CA ALA A 381 15.43 -34.26 30.42
C ALA A 381 16.13 -34.34 31.79
N THR A 382 17.43 -34.11 31.79
CA THR A 382 18.22 -34.02 33.03
C THR A 382 18.53 -32.56 33.35
N LEU A 383 18.13 -32.13 34.55
CA LEU A 383 18.49 -30.82 35.08
C LEU A 383 19.97 -30.79 35.48
N THR A 384 20.75 -29.94 34.83
CA THR A 384 22.19 -29.75 35.09
C THR A 384 22.49 -28.30 35.41
N LEU A 385 23.47 -28.06 36.27
CA LEU A 385 23.97 -26.70 36.54
C LEU A 385 25.12 -26.38 35.59
N VAL A 386 24.92 -25.46 34.66
CA VAL A 386 25.96 -24.91 33.78
C VAL A 386 26.18 -23.45 34.18
N ASN A 387 27.41 -23.10 34.57
CA ASN A 387 27.77 -21.75 35.04
C ASN A 387 26.88 -21.19 36.16
N GLY A 388 26.33 -22.06 37.02
CA GLY A 388 25.47 -21.65 38.14
C GLY A 388 23.99 -21.51 37.81
N GLN A 389 23.58 -21.86 36.58
CA GLN A 389 22.17 -21.86 36.16
C GLN A 389 21.67 -23.25 35.79
N GLU A 390 20.39 -23.49 36.09
CA GLU A 390 19.68 -24.74 35.79
C GLU A 390 19.33 -24.83 34.31
N ILE A 391 19.94 -25.78 33.59
CA ILE A 391 19.65 -26.10 32.19
C ILE A 391 19.11 -27.52 32.10
N PHE A 392 18.00 -27.71 31.40
CA PHE A 392 17.50 -29.03 31.06
C PHE A 392 18.23 -29.54 29.82
N ILE A 393 18.96 -30.64 29.96
CA ILE A 393 19.60 -31.32 28.85
C ILE A 393 18.68 -32.47 28.42
N PRO A 394 18.03 -32.40 27.25
CA PRO A 394 17.20 -33.48 26.76
C PRO A 394 18.05 -34.72 26.46
N HIS A 395 17.49 -35.91 26.71
CA HIS A 395 18.09 -37.17 26.28
C HIS A 395 18.13 -37.22 24.74
N PRO A 396 19.11 -37.89 24.10
CA PRO A 396 19.18 -37.97 22.64
C PRO A 396 17.94 -38.52 21.94
N SER A 397 17.11 -39.30 22.64
CA SER A 397 15.81 -39.80 22.15
C SER A 397 14.74 -38.73 21.95
N ALA A 398 14.98 -37.50 22.42
CA ALA A 398 14.00 -36.40 22.30
C ALA A 398 14.07 -35.68 20.94
N ASN A 399 14.94 -36.13 20.02
CA ASN A 399 15.36 -35.41 18.83
C ASN A 399 15.98 -36.36 17.77
N ASP A 400 15.64 -37.65 17.78
CA ASP A 400 16.22 -38.66 16.89
C ASP A 400 15.28 -39.11 15.75
N ALA A 401 14.09 -38.51 15.67
CA ALA A 401 13.03 -38.77 14.70
C ALA A 401 12.49 -40.21 14.77
N ILE A 402 12.43 -40.77 15.99
CA ILE A 402 11.99 -42.13 16.25
C ILE A 402 11.11 -42.16 17.50
N ASP A 403 9.91 -42.72 17.38
CA ASP A 403 9.07 -43.21 18.50
C ASP A 403 9.80 -44.33 19.26
N ASN A 404 10.56 -43.93 20.27
CA ASN A 404 11.46 -44.72 21.11
C ASN A 404 10.70 -45.56 22.13
N ASP A 405 9.50 -45.15 22.56
CA ASP A 405 8.70 -45.88 23.54
C ASP A 405 7.41 -46.53 23.04
N LEU A 406 7.14 -46.44 21.75
CA LEU A 406 6.08 -47.13 21.02
C LEU A 406 4.68 -46.75 21.50
N ASP A 407 4.49 -45.51 21.94
CA ASP A 407 3.18 -44.97 22.32
C ASP A 407 2.47 -44.23 21.16
N GLY A 408 3.21 -44.00 20.06
CA GLY A 408 2.74 -43.41 18.82
C GLY A 408 3.03 -41.92 18.65
N LEU A 409 3.65 -41.29 19.65
CA LEU A 409 4.23 -39.96 19.55
C LEU A 409 5.67 -40.05 19.04
N VAL A 410 6.22 -38.96 18.52
CA VAL A 410 7.60 -38.93 18.00
C VAL A 410 8.34 -37.75 18.62
N ASP A 411 9.54 -37.99 19.12
CA ASP A 411 10.44 -36.96 19.65
C ASP A 411 9.77 -36.11 20.77
N GLU A 412 8.99 -36.72 21.67
CA GLU A 412 8.48 -35.94 22.79
C GLU A 412 9.66 -35.45 23.63
N ASN A 413 9.56 -34.24 24.17
CA ASN A 413 10.67 -33.61 24.84
C ASN A 413 10.23 -33.01 26.18
N GLN A 414 10.66 -33.61 27.28
CA GLN A 414 10.28 -33.19 28.62
C GLN A 414 10.65 -31.73 28.89
N ALA A 415 11.75 -31.24 28.33
CA ALA A 415 12.22 -29.88 28.55
C ALA A 415 11.28 -28.86 27.90
N THR A 416 10.88 -29.08 26.65
CA THR A 416 10.07 -28.13 25.86
C THR A 416 8.57 -28.36 26.04
N HIS A 417 8.09 -29.61 25.99
CA HIS A 417 6.66 -29.93 26.00
C HIS A 417 6.03 -29.90 27.41
N TYR A 418 6.86 -29.89 28.48
CA TYR A 418 6.37 -29.92 29.86
C TYR A 418 7.09 -28.96 30.84
N GLU A 419 8.37 -29.18 31.15
CA GLU A 419 9.05 -28.50 32.29
C GLU A 419 9.07 -26.98 32.15
N THR A 420 9.43 -26.49 30.96
CA THR A 420 9.48 -25.06 30.65
C THR A 420 8.12 -24.39 30.80
N ARG A 421 7.04 -25.08 30.39
CA ARG A 421 5.66 -24.59 30.45
C ARG A 421 5.14 -24.53 31.89
N VAL A 422 5.33 -25.60 32.67
CA VAL A 422 4.87 -25.67 34.06
C VAL A 422 5.56 -24.64 34.95
N ARG A 423 6.86 -24.37 34.72
CA ARG A 423 7.58 -23.29 35.44
C ARG A 423 7.00 -21.90 35.17
N ARG A 424 6.27 -21.70 34.06
CA ARG A 424 5.56 -20.47 33.68
C ARG A 424 4.12 -20.43 34.17
N GLY A 425 3.66 -21.43 34.91
CA GLY A 425 2.27 -21.55 35.32
C GLY A 425 1.31 -22.02 34.21
N LEU A 426 1.85 -22.52 33.10
CA LEU A 426 1.09 -23.14 32.01
C LEU A 426 0.99 -24.66 32.21
N THR A 427 0.11 -25.32 31.46
CA THR A 427 0.07 -26.79 31.40
C THR A 427 1.04 -27.34 30.35
N GLY A 428 1.35 -28.64 30.42
CA GLY A 428 2.02 -29.33 29.31
C GLY A 428 1.20 -29.24 28.01
N LEU A 429 1.87 -29.49 26.87
CA LEU A 429 1.22 -29.52 25.55
C LEU A 429 0.20 -30.66 25.47
N SER A 430 -0.79 -30.47 24.59
CA SER A 430 -1.76 -31.52 24.28
C SER A 430 -1.15 -32.56 23.35
N TYR A 431 -1.71 -33.77 23.31
CA TYR A 431 -1.23 -34.84 22.42
C TYR A 431 -2.32 -35.86 22.10
N LYS A 432 -2.14 -36.61 21.01
CA LYS A 432 -2.99 -37.73 20.60
C LYS A 432 -2.62 -39.01 21.34
N ASN A 433 -3.54 -39.56 22.13
CA ASN A 433 -3.34 -40.87 22.74
C ASN A 433 -3.88 -41.98 21.82
N PHE A 434 -3.03 -42.53 20.97
CA PHE A 434 -3.41 -43.53 19.95
C PHE A 434 -3.84 -44.88 20.53
N VAL A 435 -3.46 -45.21 21.77
CA VAL A 435 -3.89 -46.44 22.45
C VAL A 435 -5.34 -46.36 22.93
N THR A 436 -5.74 -45.22 23.49
CA THR A 436 -7.09 -45.01 24.03
C THR A 436 -8.07 -44.37 23.04
N GLY A 437 -7.53 -43.69 22.02
CA GLY A 437 -8.29 -42.89 21.06
C GLY A 437 -8.63 -41.46 21.54
N ALA A 438 -8.18 -41.06 22.74
CA ALA A 438 -8.38 -39.69 23.23
C ALA A 438 -7.52 -38.68 22.43
N GLY A 439 -8.12 -37.56 22.04
CA GLY A 439 -7.46 -36.51 21.23
C GLY A 439 -7.30 -36.84 19.74
N VAL A 440 -7.50 -38.10 19.30
CA VAL A 440 -7.26 -38.50 17.89
C VAL A 440 -8.19 -37.82 16.86
N ASN A 441 -9.35 -37.30 17.30
CA ASN A 441 -10.28 -36.53 16.44
C ASN A 441 -10.14 -35.02 16.63
N ASP A 442 -9.15 -34.57 17.39
CA ASP A 442 -8.78 -33.16 17.47
C ASP A 442 -7.96 -32.82 16.24
N LEU A 443 -8.50 -31.97 15.39
CA LEU A 443 -7.92 -31.68 14.07
C LEU A 443 -6.74 -30.70 14.16
N LEU A 444 -6.78 -29.79 15.14
CA LEU A 444 -5.73 -28.81 15.44
C LEU A 444 -4.41 -29.48 15.88
N ILE A 445 -4.49 -30.71 16.40
CA ILE A 445 -3.28 -31.49 16.65
C ILE A 445 -2.81 -32.10 15.33
N ASP A 446 -1.54 -31.91 14.97
CA ASP A 446 -0.95 -32.28 13.66
C ASP A 446 -1.64 -31.62 12.44
N GLU A 447 -2.14 -30.39 12.57
CA GLU A 447 -2.77 -29.67 11.45
C GLU A 447 -1.77 -29.30 10.34
N ARG A 448 -2.27 -29.15 9.12
CA ARG A 448 -1.42 -28.93 7.94
C ARG A 448 -2.14 -28.20 6.81
N ARG A 449 -1.47 -27.17 6.29
CA ARG A 449 -1.92 -26.33 5.17
C ARG A 449 -2.20 -27.00 3.82
N ASP A 450 -1.79 -28.27 3.63
CA ASP A 450 -1.83 -28.96 2.34
C ASP A 450 -2.76 -30.17 2.28
N ASN A 451 -3.68 -30.33 3.26
CA ASN A 451 -4.64 -31.45 3.30
C ASN A 451 -6.07 -31.10 2.82
N ASP A 452 -6.30 -29.85 2.41
CA ASP A 452 -7.60 -29.30 2.00
C ASP A 452 -8.70 -29.47 3.07
N ILE A 453 -8.35 -29.27 4.34
CA ILE A 453 -9.25 -29.25 5.50
C ILE A 453 -9.10 -27.87 6.14
N ASP A 454 -10.22 -27.31 6.59
CA ASP A 454 -10.28 -26.14 7.46
C ASP A 454 -10.42 -26.67 8.90
N GLU A 455 -9.29 -26.88 9.59
CA GLU A 455 -9.25 -27.52 10.91
C GLU A 455 -9.84 -26.66 12.03
N ASP A 456 -9.70 -25.35 11.88
CA ASP A 456 -9.98 -24.36 12.90
C ASP A 456 -11.41 -23.78 12.77
N GLY A 457 -11.98 -23.82 11.56
CA GLY A 457 -13.36 -23.53 11.21
C GLY A 457 -13.65 -22.05 10.92
N ASP A 458 -12.65 -21.25 10.55
CA ASP A 458 -12.77 -19.81 10.36
C ASP A 458 -13.05 -19.35 8.90
N TRP A 459 -12.88 -20.24 7.90
CA TRP A 459 -13.24 -19.96 6.50
C TRP A 459 -14.76 -19.76 6.32
N ASP A 460 -15.16 -18.62 5.75
CA ASP A 460 -16.57 -18.29 5.46
C ASP A 460 -16.86 -18.24 3.95
N PRO A 461 -17.72 -19.13 3.41
CA PRO A 461 -18.06 -19.15 1.98
C PRO A 461 -18.75 -17.88 1.47
N GLY A 462 -19.22 -17.00 2.35
CA GLY A 462 -19.81 -15.72 1.98
C GLY A 462 -18.78 -14.65 1.60
N PHE A 463 -17.54 -14.77 2.09
CA PHE A 463 -16.50 -13.74 1.98
C PHE A 463 -15.18 -14.27 1.41
N ASP A 464 -14.85 -15.54 1.71
CA ASP A 464 -13.54 -16.14 1.41
C ASP A 464 -13.54 -16.96 0.12
N ASP A 465 -14.72 -17.30 -0.43
CA ASP A 465 -14.91 -18.05 -1.69
C ASP A 465 -14.57 -17.21 -2.93
N LEU A 466 -13.28 -16.87 -3.06
CA LEU A 466 -12.69 -15.97 -4.06
C LEU A 466 -11.81 -16.70 -5.08
N GLY A 467 -11.70 -18.03 -5.01
CA GLY A 467 -10.87 -18.84 -5.88
C GLY A 467 -9.35 -18.71 -5.68
N GLU A 468 -8.57 -19.38 -6.55
CA GLU A 468 -7.10 -19.51 -6.42
C GLU A 468 -6.34 -18.18 -6.46
N ASP A 469 -6.89 -17.15 -7.11
CA ASP A 469 -6.29 -15.81 -7.23
C ASP A 469 -6.71 -14.83 -6.13
N GLY A 470 -7.67 -15.23 -5.28
CA GLY A 470 -8.11 -14.48 -4.10
C GLY A 470 -8.88 -13.19 -4.40
N LEU A 471 -9.41 -13.04 -5.63
CA LEU A 471 -10.09 -11.83 -6.08
C LEU A 471 -11.57 -12.09 -6.40
N GLY A 472 -12.45 -11.21 -5.90
CA GLY A 472 -13.87 -11.23 -6.27
C GLY A 472 -14.24 -10.17 -7.32
N PRO A 473 -15.47 -10.20 -7.87
CA PRO A 473 -15.98 -9.23 -8.85
C PRO A 473 -15.97 -7.76 -8.43
N GLU A 474 -15.86 -7.49 -7.13
CA GLU A 474 -15.82 -6.15 -6.55
C GLU A 474 -14.39 -5.66 -6.27
N ASP A 475 -13.37 -6.51 -6.45
CA ASP A 475 -11.97 -6.16 -6.20
C ASP A 475 -11.31 -5.52 -7.44
N ASP A 476 -10.34 -4.65 -7.19
CA ASP A 476 -9.62 -3.93 -8.24
C ASP A 476 -8.86 -4.91 -9.16
N ASN A 477 -8.93 -4.67 -10.47
CA ASN A 477 -8.27 -5.50 -11.50
C ASN A 477 -8.73 -6.97 -11.55
N TYR A 478 -9.90 -7.30 -11.00
CA TYR A 478 -10.48 -8.64 -11.11
C TYR A 478 -10.51 -9.14 -12.57
N PRO A 479 -9.81 -10.25 -12.89
CA PRO A 479 -9.68 -10.73 -14.25
C PRO A 479 -10.90 -11.52 -14.76
N GLY A 480 -11.88 -11.78 -13.88
CA GLY A 480 -12.98 -12.72 -14.12
C GLY A 480 -12.77 -14.03 -13.35
N PRO A 481 -13.78 -14.92 -13.29
CA PRO A 481 -13.72 -16.05 -12.39
C PRO A 481 -12.64 -17.07 -12.71
N ASP A 482 -12.01 -17.60 -11.68
CA ASP A 482 -10.95 -18.60 -11.76
C ASP A 482 -11.37 -19.94 -11.11
N PHE A 483 -10.41 -20.76 -10.68
CA PHE A 483 -10.71 -22.08 -10.12
C PHE A 483 -11.05 -21.96 -8.63
N GLY A 484 -12.17 -22.55 -8.20
CA GLY A 484 -12.67 -22.47 -6.82
C GLY A 484 -13.76 -21.43 -6.63
N GLU A 485 -13.69 -20.30 -7.33
CA GLU A 485 -14.57 -19.15 -7.04
C GLU A 485 -16.07 -19.45 -7.13
N GLY A 486 -16.78 -19.15 -6.04
CA GLY A 486 -18.23 -19.19 -5.90
C GLY A 486 -18.81 -20.60 -5.82
N ASP A 487 -18.00 -21.62 -5.53
CA ASP A 487 -18.44 -23.01 -5.48
C ASP A 487 -18.80 -23.51 -4.06
N GLY A 488 -18.51 -22.71 -3.04
CA GLY A 488 -18.78 -22.97 -1.63
C GLY A 488 -17.88 -24.03 -1.01
N ILE A 489 -16.70 -24.27 -1.60
CA ILE A 489 -15.69 -25.22 -1.14
C ILE A 489 -14.36 -24.47 -1.00
N PRO A 490 -13.70 -24.56 0.17
CA PRO A 490 -12.38 -23.94 0.35
C PRO A 490 -11.38 -24.38 -0.72
N THR A 491 -10.70 -23.42 -1.34
CA THR A 491 -9.73 -23.62 -2.40
C THR A 491 -8.39 -22.96 -2.07
N GLN A 492 -7.28 -23.67 -2.29
CA GLN A 492 -5.93 -23.19 -1.99
C GLN A 492 -5.60 -21.85 -2.68
N GLY A 493 -5.61 -20.75 -1.92
CA GLY A 493 -5.38 -19.40 -2.44
C GLY A 493 -6.40 -18.38 -1.94
N GLU A 494 -7.54 -18.88 -1.47
CA GLU A 494 -8.56 -18.10 -0.78
C GLU A 494 -8.08 -17.61 0.58
N PRO A 495 -8.62 -16.50 1.12
CA PRO A 495 -8.35 -16.06 2.50
C PRO A 495 -8.74 -17.13 3.53
N ASN A 496 -8.09 -17.13 4.70
CA ASN A 496 -8.39 -18.04 5.83
C ASN A 496 -8.47 -19.52 5.43
N PHE A 497 -7.60 -19.98 4.51
CA PHE A 497 -7.53 -21.39 4.16
C PHE A 497 -6.17 -21.83 3.63
N GLY A 498 -5.68 -22.97 4.12
CA GLY A 498 -4.49 -23.63 3.59
C GLY A 498 -3.26 -22.76 3.64
N LYS A 499 -2.67 -22.53 2.47
CA LYS A 499 -1.43 -21.75 2.33
C LYS A 499 -1.57 -20.26 2.71
N THR A 500 -2.77 -19.72 2.88
CA THR A 500 -3.01 -18.31 3.24
C THR A 500 -3.38 -18.13 4.71
N ASP A 501 -3.71 -19.23 5.40
CA ASP A 501 -4.00 -19.23 6.83
C ASP A 501 -2.75 -19.60 7.65
N PRO A 502 -2.22 -18.67 8.47
CA PRO A 502 -1.15 -18.97 9.39
C PRO A 502 -1.50 -20.04 10.42
N ASP A 503 -2.77 -20.12 10.83
CA ASP A 503 -3.28 -20.94 11.93
C ASP A 503 -3.64 -22.37 11.49
N GLU A 504 -3.46 -22.76 10.21
CA GLU A 504 -3.56 -24.16 9.73
C GLU A 504 -2.20 -24.91 9.74
N SER A 505 -1.37 -24.69 10.74
CA SER A 505 -0.04 -25.31 10.81
C SER A 505 0.36 -25.57 12.24
N ASP A 506 0.66 -26.84 12.57
CA ASP A 506 1.10 -27.24 13.90
C ASP A 506 2.52 -26.73 14.21
N GLN A 507 2.64 -25.50 14.69
CA GLN A 507 3.89 -24.76 14.76
C GLN A 507 4.77 -25.20 15.94
N ILE A 508 6.00 -25.64 15.64
CA ILE A 508 6.97 -26.14 16.62
C ILE A 508 7.44 -25.05 17.62
N GLY A 509 7.48 -23.80 17.17
CA GLY A 509 8.02 -22.66 17.88
C GLY A 509 9.56 -22.62 17.97
N LEU A 510 10.07 -21.65 18.74
CA LEU A 510 11.51 -21.46 18.97
C LEU A 510 12.03 -22.40 20.06
N THR A 511 12.74 -23.45 19.66
CA THR A 511 13.23 -24.47 20.61
C THR A 511 14.74 -24.41 20.84
N GLY A 512 15.46 -23.50 20.19
CA GLY A 512 16.90 -23.29 20.38
C GLY A 512 17.30 -21.82 20.43
N PHE A 513 18.19 -21.47 21.36
CA PHE A 513 18.87 -20.18 21.49
C PHE A 513 20.34 -20.38 21.90
N ASN A 514 21.27 -19.97 21.04
CA ASN A 514 22.71 -20.00 21.27
C ASN A 514 23.31 -18.59 21.23
N PHE A 515 23.75 -18.08 22.38
CA PHE A 515 24.51 -16.83 22.49
C PHE A 515 26.03 -17.07 22.35
N PHE A 516 26.77 -16.14 21.75
CA PHE A 516 28.23 -16.20 21.65
C PHE A 516 28.89 -14.82 21.46
N GLU A 517 30.10 -14.66 21.99
CA GLU A 517 30.94 -13.49 21.73
C GLU A 517 31.75 -13.63 20.43
N LEU A 518 32.31 -12.53 19.94
CA LEU A 518 33.13 -12.48 18.72
C LEU A 518 34.25 -13.54 18.66
N GLN A 519 34.94 -13.83 19.77
CA GLN A 519 36.01 -14.85 19.81
C GLN A 519 35.47 -16.28 19.67
N SER A 520 34.23 -16.49 20.08
CA SER A 520 33.51 -17.77 20.07
C SER A 520 32.54 -17.88 18.89
N ALA A 521 32.56 -16.90 17.97
CA ALA A 521 31.73 -16.88 16.77
C ALA A 521 31.97 -18.14 15.92
N PRO A 522 30.89 -18.74 15.38
CA PRO A 522 31.03 -19.89 14.50
C PRO A 522 31.76 -19.51 13.22
N ASP A 523 32.52 -20.47 12.70
CA ASP A 523 32.96 -20.43 11.31
C ASP A 523 31.79 -20.90 10.44
N LEU A 524 31.31 -20.03 9.54
CA LEU A 524 30.13 -20.32 8.74
C LEU A 524 30.41 -21.37 7.65
N SER A 525 31.67 -21.71 7.39
CA SER A 525 32.07 -22.77 6.44
C SER A 525 32.08 -24.18 7.03
N ILE A 526 31.51 -24.37 8.22
CA ILE A 526 31.53 -25.64 8.93
C ILE A 526 30.11 -26.01 9.36
N ASP A 527 29.38 -26.75 8.52
CA ASP A 527 27.97 -27.12 8.74
C ASP A 527 27.75 -27.82 10.08
N SER A 528 28.61 -28.78 10.42
CA SER A 528 28.49 -29.54 11.67
C SER A 528 28.60 -28.67 12.93
N SER A 529 29.26 -27.50 12.82
CA SER A 529 29.34 -26.51 13.90
C SER A 529 28.05 -25.70 14.00
N LEU A 530 27.49 -25.27 12.87
CA LEU A 530 26.23 -24.54 12.80
C LEU A 530 25.05 -25.43 13.27
N TRP A 531 24.96 -26.65 12.75
CA TRP A 531 23.93 -27.63 13.13
C TRP A 531 23.87 -27.89 14.64
N ARG A 532 25.04 -28.07 15.28
CA ARG A 532 25.13 -28.27 16.75
C ARG A 532 24.67 -27.03 17.54
N ARG A 533 24.73 -25.84 16.93
CA ARG A 533 24.27 -24.60 17.58
C ARG A 533 22.76 -24.42 17.48
N MET A 534 22.14 -24.98 16.45
CA MET A 534 20.68 -25.00 16.25
C MET A 534 19.97 -26.15 16.98
N THR A 535 20.68 -26.95 17.80
CA THR A 535 20.09 -28.14 18.44
C THR A 535 18.94 -27.77 19.40
N PRO A 536 17.74 -28.38 19.25
CA PRO A 536 16.58 -28.11 20.09
C PRO A 536 16.82 -28.42 21.58
N GLY A 537 16.15 -27.67 22.45
CA GLY A 537 16.28 -27.75 23.91
C GLY A 537 17.53 -27.05 24.46
N ARG A 538 18.33 -26.41 23.62
CA ARG A 538 19.47 -25.60 24.03
C ARG A 538 19.04 -24.14 24.22
N PHE A 539 19.07 -23.65 25.46
CA PHE A 539 18.85 -22.25 25.78
C PHE A 539 20.06 -21.71 26.54
N ASP A 540 20.93 -21.00 25.84
CA ASP A 540 22.16 -20.46 26.42
C ASP A 540 21.88 -19.28 27.35
N VAL A 541 22.70 -19.20 28.39
CA VAL A 541 22.64 -18.15 29.40
C VAL A 541 23.51 -16.98 28.99
N VAL A 542 22.92 -15.80 28.97
CA VAL A 542 23.62 -14.55 28.66
C VAL A 542 24.46 -14.11 29.85
N PRO A 543 25.77 -13.86 29.69
CA PRO A 543 26.62 -13.33 30.74
C PRO A 543 26.14 -11.95 31.24
N ALA A 544 26.31 -11.67 32.53
CA ALA A 544 25.99 -10.36 33.11
C ALA A 544 27.04 -9.27 32.76
N THR A 545 28.14 -9.64 32.11
CA THR A 545 29.18 -8.72 31.68
C THR A 545 28.88 -8.28 30.25
N PRO A 546 28.81 -6.97 29.96
CA PRO A 546 28.67 -6.46 28.60
C PRO A 546 29.81 -6.93 27.69
N GLN A 547 29.46 -7.41 26.49
CA GLN A 547 30.40 -7.95 25.50
C GLN A 547 29.72 -8.07 24.13
N ASP A 548 30.43 -7.79 23.03
CA ASP A 548 29.94 -7.99 21.65
C ASP A 548 29.25 -9.35 21.43
N GLY A 549 27.92 -9.34 21.53
CA GLY A 549 27.10 -10.49 21.89
C GLY A 549 26.12 -10.87 20.79
N ASP A 550 26.51 -11.83 19.97
CA ASP A 550 25.70 -12.36 18.87
C ASP A 550 24.93 -13.62 19.29
N PHE A 551 23.95 -14.01 18.48
CA PHE A 551 23.20 -15.23 18.75
C PHE A 551 22.67 -15.94 17.50
N ILE A 552 22.34 -17.21 17.69
CA ILE A 552 21.54 -18.03 16.78
C ILE A 552 20.26 -18.41 17.52
N TYR A 553 19.11 -18.24 16.88
CA TYR A 553 17.87 -18.91 17.30
C TYR A 553 17.38 -19.83 16.20
N SER A 554 16.63 -20.86 16.57
CA SER A 554 16.17 -21.88 15.62
C SER A 554 14.92 -22.62 16.08
N SER A 555 14.26 -23.27 15.12
CA SER A 555 13.13 -24.17 15.33
C SER A 555 13.56 -25.50 15.96
N GLY A 556 12.56 -26.35 16.23
CA GLY A 556 12.78 -27.77 16.50
C GLY A 556 13.20 -28.56 15.26
N PHE A 557 13.52 -29.83 15.45
CA PHE A 557 13.72 -30.75 14.33
C PHE A 557 12.37 -31.24 13.81
N PHE A 558 12.23 -31.29 12.49
CA PHE A 558 11.03 -31.82 11.83
C PHE A 558 11.41 -32.55 10.53
N PRO A 559 10.55 -33.45 10.02
CA PRO A 559 10.79 -34.11 8.74
C PRO A 559 10.42 -33.18 7.57
N LEU A 560 11.38 -32.89 6.69
CA LEU A 560 11.14 -32.16 5.43
C LEU A 560 11.02 -33.15 4.26
N PHE A 561 9.78 -33.40 3.84
CA PHE A 561 9.45 -34.34 2.78
C PHE A 561 9.77 -33.80 1.37
N PRO A 562 9.94 -34.67 0.37
CA PRO A 562 10.05 -34.23 -1.02
C PRO A 562 8.77 -33.53 -1.48
N LYS A 563 8.92 -32.42 -2.20
CA LYS A 563 7.82 -31.63 -2.79
C LYS A 563 6.87 -30.99 -1.78
N THR A 564 7.30 -30.87 -0.53
CA THR A 564 6.61 -30.07 0.49
C THR A 564 7.38 -28.76 0.74
N SER A 565 6.65 -27.77 1.23
CA SER A 565 7.19 -26.46 1.61
C SER A 565 6.88 -26.20 3.07
N GLU A 566 7.86 -25.70 3.80
CA GLU A 566 7.70 -25.27 5.19
C GLU A 566 8.10 -23.80 5.32
N ARG A 567 7.48 -23.11 6.28
CA ARG A 567 7.65 -21.67 6.45
C ARG A 567 8.22 -21.31 7.81
N PHE A 568 8.83 -20.13 7.87
CA PHE A 568 9.07 -19.44 9.12
C PHE A 568 9.07 -17.95 8.85
N SER A 569 8.77 -17.17 9.88
CA SER A 569 8.70 -15.73 9.75
C SER A 569 9.23 -15.02 10.99
N VAL A 570 9.84 -13.87 10.74
CA VAL A 570 10.53 -13.08 11.75
C VAL A 570 10.13 -11.63 11.60
N SER A 571 9.84 -10.97 12.72
CA SER A 571 9.75 -9.51 12.77
C SER A 571 10.96 -8.91 13.46
N LEU A 572 11.58 -7.95 12.79
CA LEU A 572 12.56 -7.04 13.37
C LEU A 572 11.80 -5.82 13.88
N LEU A 573 11.73 -5.64 15.19
CA LEU A 573 10.94 -4.59 15.82
C LEU A 573 11.79 -3.73 16.75
N PHE A 574 11.56 -2.43 16.77
CA PHE A 574 12.38 -1.47 17.49
C PHE A 574 11.57 -0.80 18.60
N GLY A 575 12.24 -0.31 19.64
CA GLY A 575 11.58 0.37 20.75
C GLY A 575 12.53 1.21 21.57
N GLU A 576 11.99 2.20 22.29
CA GLU A 576 12.78 3.13 23.11
C GLU A 576 13.36 2.48 24.38
N ASP A 577 12.75 1.37 24.82
CA ASP A 577 13.14 0.54 25.97
C ASP A 577 12.54 -0.87 25.85
N TYR A 578 12.85 -1.75 26.82
CA TYR A 578 12.35 -3.12 26.86
C TYR A 578 10.80 -3.21 26.93
N ALA A 579 10.14 -2.29 27.65
CA ALA A 579 8.69 -2.33 27.76
C ALA A 579 8.01 -1.99 26.43
N ASP A 580 8.62 -1.09 25.65
CA ASP A 580 8.18 -0.71 24.31
C ASP A 580 8.29 -1.88 23.32
N ILE A 581 9.41 -2.62 23.29
CA ILE A 581 9.54 -3.78 22.38
C ILE A 581 8.60 -4.95 22.74
N VAL A 582 8.31 -5.18 24.03
CA VAL A 582 7.35 -6.23 24.44
C VAL A 582 5.93 -5.87 24.01
N LYS A 583 5.59 -4.58 24.06
CA LYS A 583 4.33 -4.08 23.52
C LYS A 583 4.28 -4.20 22.00
N ASN A 584 5.33 -3.76 21.28
CA ASN A 584 5.41 -3.88 19.83
C ASN A 584 5.34 -5.34 19.39
N LYS A 585 5.93 -6.27 20.14
CA LYS A 585 5.82 -7.72 19.93
C LYS A 585 4.37 -8.22 19.89
N LYS A 586 3.52 -7.72 20.79
CA LYS A 586 2.10 -8.12 20.82
C LYS A 586 1.37 -7.67 19.56
N ILE A 587 1.67 -6.47 19.08
CA ILE A 587 1.03 -5.91 17.88
C ILE A 587 1.49 -6.68 16.63
N VAL A 588 2.79 -6.92 16.47
CA VAL A 588 3.30 -7.68 15.31
C VAL A 588 2.80 -9.13 15.32
N GLN A 589 2.57 -9.74 16.49
CA GLN A 589 1.92 -11.05 16.60
C GLN A 589 0.47 -10.99 16.11
N GLN A 590 -0.30 -9.97 16.48
CA GLN A 590 -1.67 -9.81 15.99
C GLN A 590 -1.73 -9.65 14.46
N ILE A 591 -0.80 -8.89 13.88
CA ILE A 591 -0.70 -8.74 12.42
C ILE A 591 -0.39 -10.08 11.75
N TYR A 592 0.50 -10.87 12.34
CA TYR A 592 0.82 -12.21 11.85
C TYR A 592 -0.39 -13.16 11.94
N ASN A 593 -1.05 -13.22 13.10
CA ASN A 593 -2.24 -14.07 13.30
C ASN A 593 -3.38 -13.67 12.35
N ALA A 594 -3.45 -12.42 11.91
CA ALA A 594 -4.39 -11.98 10.87
C ALA A 594 -3.92 -12.34 9.44
N GLY A 595 -2.96 -13.24 9.25
CA GLY A 595 -2.45 -13.59 7.92
C GLY A 595 -1.67 -12.48 7.23
N TYR A 596 -1.11 -11.53 7.99
CA TYR A 596 -0.60 -10.25 7.46
C TYR A 596 -1.68 -9.40 6.78
N ALA A 597 -2.97 -9.74 6.94
CA ALA A 597 -4.08 -8.98 6.39
C ALA A 597 -4.31 -7.78 7.30
N PHE A 598 -3.78 -6.65 6.85
CA PHE A 598 -3.87 -5.40 7.58
C PHE A 598 -4.80 -4.46 6.81
N PRO A 599 -5.81 -3.85 7.46
CA PRO A 599 -6.64 -2.82 6.81
C PRO A 599 -5.74 -1.79 6.13
N GLN A 600 -6.13 -1.37 4.94
CA GLN A 600 -5.36 -0.44 4.14
C GLN A 600 -5.99 0.94 4.19
N ALA A 601 -5.14 1.93 4.33
CA ALA A 601 -5.55 3.29 4.07
C ALA A 601 -6.10 3.44 2.63
N PRO A 602 -6.98 4.42 2.37
CA PRO A 602 -7.52 4.69 1.04
C PRO A 602 -6.42 4.86 -0.02
N LYS A 603 -6.72 4.66 -1.30
CA LYS A 603 -5.70 4.81 -2.37
C LYS A 603 -4.98 6.15 -2.26
N LYS A 604 -3.64 6.14 -2.32
CA LYS A 604 -2.82 7.35 -2.20
C LYS A 604 -3.25 8.43 -3.20
N PRO A 605 -3.56 9.66 -2.75
CA PRO A 605 -3.92 10.74 -3.67
C PRO A 605 -2.70 11.19 -4.45
N LYS A 606 -2.82 11.29 -5.78
CA LYS A 606 -1.74 11.80 -6.63
C LYS A 606 -1.68 13.31 -6.55
N ILE A 607 -0.64 13.84 -5.90
CA ILE A 607 -0.54 15.29 -5.66
C ILE A 607 0.26 16.03 -6.71
N ASN A 608 -0.10 17.29 -6.90
CA ASN A 608 0.70 18.27 -7.62
C ASN A 608 1.06 19.41 -6.68
N ILE A 609 2.31 19.87 -6.76
CA ILE A 609 2.80 20.99 -5.98
C ILE A 609 3.26 22.12 -6.91
N THR A 610 2.86 23.34 -6.58
CA THR A 610 3.31 24.56 -7.23
C THR A 610 3.49 25.65 -6.19
N HIS A 611 3.82 26.86 -6.63
CA HIS A 611 4.01 28.00 -5.75
C HIS A 611 3.32 29.25 -6.28
N ASN A 612 2.91 30.12 -5.36
CA ASN A 612 2.29 31.39 -5.67
C ASN A 612 2.88 32.51 -4.79
N ASP A 613 3.86 33.22 -5.36
CA ASP A 613 4.60 34.33 -4.74
C ASP A 613 5.06 34.09 -3.30
N GLY A 614 5.87 33.06 -3.10
CA GLY A 614 6.41 32.68 -1.79
C GLY A 614 5.45 31.89 -0.90
N LYS A 615 4.29 31.48 -1.43
CA LYS A 615 3.40 30.48 -0.82
C LYS A 615 3.51 29.16 -1.58
N VAL A 616 3.18 28.06 -0.93
CA VAL A 616 3.07 26.74 -1.58
C VAL A 616 1.60 26.45 -1.86
N VAL A 617 1.30 25.88 -3.02
CA VAL A 617 -0.05 25.41 -3.39
C VAL A 617 0.06 23.93 -3.71
N ILE A 618 -0.75 23.13 -3.04
CA ILE A 618 -0.86 21.68 -3.23
C ILE A 618 -2.28 21.40 -3.70
N TYR A 619 -2.44 20.54 -4.70
CA TYR A 619 -3.75 20.15 -5.20
C TYR A 619 -3.68 18.74 -5.78
N TRP A 620 -4.80 18.02 -5.75
CA TRP A 620 -4.90 16.64 -6.19
C TRP A 620 -6.27 16.36 -6.81
N ASP A 621 -6.41 15.18 -7.41
CA ASP A 621 -7.69 14.65 -7.87
C ASP A 621 -8.15 13.62 -6.83
N GLY A 622 -9.33 13.81 -6.25
CA GLY A 622 -9.83 13.00 -5.13
C GLY A 622 -10.55 11.73 -5.56
N GLU A 623 -11.03 11.68 -6.81
CA GLU A 623 -12.01 10.68 -7.27
C GLU A 623 -11.57 9.22 -7.03
N GLU A 624 -10.34 8.84 -7.39
CA GLU A 624 -9.83 7.47 -7.19
C GLU A 624 -9.61 7.14 -5.70
N THR A 625 -9.28 8.14 -4.89
CA THR A 625 -8.99 8.00 -3.45
C THR A 625 -10.27 7.95 -2.62
N GLU A 626 -11.19 8.88 -2.85
CA GLU A 626 -12.43 9.04 -2.08
C GLU A 626 -13.42 7.88 -2.32
N ASN A 627 -13.30 7.19 -3.47
CA ASN A 627 -14.12 6.03 -3.82
C ASN A 627 -13.36 4.69 -3.67
N SER A 628 -12.15 4.70 -3.12
CA SER A 628 -11.40 3.44 -2.94
C SER A 628 -12.11 2.52 -1.95
N ARG A 629 -12.06 1.22 -2.24
CA ARG A 629 -12.59 0.17 -1.38
C ARG A 629 -11.41 -0.58 -0.76
N ASP A 630 -11.44 -0.75 0.55
CA ASP A 630 -10.40 -1.47 1.28
C ASP A 630 -10.44 -2.97 0.95
N PHE A 631 -9.27 -3.56 0.74
CA PHE A 631 -9.14 -4.95 0.29
C PHE A 631 -9.52 -5.97 1.36
N VAL A 632 -9.29 -5.65 2.64
CA VAL A 632 -9.48 -6.56 3.77
C VAL A 632 -10.91 -6.50 4.29
N THR A 633 -11.40 -5.30 4.62
CA THR A 633 -12.73 -5.03 5.16
C THR A 633 -13.82 -5.04 4.09
N LYS A 634 -13.44 -4.93 2.81
CA LYS A 634 -14.36 -4.89 1.66
C LYS A 634 -15.32 -3.69 1.68
N GLN A 635 -14.98 -2.61 2.39
CA GLN A 635 -15.80 -1.40 2.55
C GLN A 635 -15.18 -0.18 1.86
N GLN A 636 -16.03 0.78 1.47
CA GLN A 636 -15.59 2.13 1.13
C GLN A 636 -15.70 2.98 2.39
N ASP A 637 -14.57 3.27 3.01
CA ASP A 637 -14.48 3.83 4.36
C ASP A 637 -13.61 5.10 4.44
N PHE A 638 -13.28 5.71 3.30
CA PHE A 638 -12.60 7.00 3.24
C PHE A 638 -13.30 8.06 4.12
N GLU A 639 -12.52 8.77 4.94
CA GLU A 639 -13.04 9.78 5.87
C GLU A 639 -12.44 11.17 5.64
N GLY A 640 -11.19 11.28 5.18
CA GLY A 640 -10.61 12.60 4.95
C GLY A 640 -9.14 12.63 4.56
N TYR A 641 -8.58 13.84 4.60
CA TYR A 641 -7.18 14.14 4.28
C TYR A 641 -6.46 14.86 5.43
N LYS A 642 -5.22 14.45 5.70
CA LYS A 642 -4.26 15.19 6.53
C LYS A 642 -3.10 15.68 5.69
N ILE A 643 -2.68 16.92 5.93
CA ILE A 643 -1.58 17.56 5.22
C ILE A 643 -0.43 17.76 6.18
N TYR A 644 0.71 17.17 5.85
CA TYR A 644 1.93 17.27 6.62
C TYR A 644 2.96 18.13 5.92
N ARG A 645 3.81 18.79 6.71
CA ARG A 645 4.93 19.58 6.23
C ARG A 645 6.13 19.39 7.13
N ALA A 646 7.29 19.22 6.51
CA ALA A 646 8.57 19.10 7.17
C ALA A 646 9.66 19.92 6.45
N THR A 647 10.72 20.25 7.18
CA THR A 647 11.99 20.74 6.61
C THR A 647 13.01 19.61 6.42
N ASP A 648 12.67 18.41 6.91
CA ASP A 648 13.41 17.17 6.78
C ASP A 648 12.60 16.17 5.94
N ALA A 649 13.25 15.44 5.03
CA ALA A 649 12.57 14.48 4.16
C ALA A 649 11.88 13.34 4.94
N ASN A 650 12.38 12.99 6.13
CA ASN A 650 11.83 11.92 6.96
C ASN A 650 10.79 12.44 7.97
N PHE A 651 10.26 13.65 7.78
CA PHE A 651 9.21 14.27 8.61
C PHE A 651 9.51 14.33 10.13
N ARG A 652 10.78 14.24 10.53
CA ARG A 652 11.20 14.21 11.95
C ARG A 652 10.77 15.43 12.75
N ASP A 653 10.63 16.60 12.11
CA ASP A 653 10.18 17.83 12.73
C ASP A 653 8.64 17.96 12.82
N ALA A 654 7.89 17.09 12.13
CA ALA A 654 6.44 16.97 12.28
C ALA A 654 6.04 16.08 13.46
N ARG A 655 6.86 15.08 13.82
CA ARG A 655 6.60 14.13 14.91
C ARG A 655 6.72 14.79 16.28
N THR A 656 5.57 15.19 16.83
CA THR A 656 5.51 16.02 18.05
C THR A 656 4.41 15.57 19.03
N ILE A 657 3.54 14.65 18.63
CA ILE A 657 2.47 14.13 19.49
C ILE A 657 2.98 12.89 20.19
N THR A 658 2.81 12.85 21.51
CA THR A 658 3.23 11.76 22.38
C THR A 658 2.05 11.00 22.96
N ASN A 659 2.22 9.70 23.20
CA ASN A 659 1.27 8.94 24.02
C ASN A 659 1.33 9.35 25.50
N ALA A 660 0.49 8.75 26.35
CA ALA A 660 0.42 9.09 27.78
C ALA A 660 1.68 8.69 28.57
N LEU A 661 2.56 7.86 27.98
CA LEU A 661 3.84 7.45 28.55
C LEU A 661 5.00 8.36 28.12
N GLY A 662 4.76 9.31 27.22
CA GLY A 662 5.77 10.25 26.73
C GLY A 662 6.57 9.78 25.50
N VAL A 663 6.14 8.69 24.84
CA VAL A 663 6.74 8.20 23.60
C VAL A 663 6.15 8.96 22.41
N LEU A 664 6.98 9.39 21.46
CA LEU A 664 6.55 10.09 20.24
C LEU A 664 5.85 9.13 19.26
N THR A 665 4.58 9.39 18.95
CA THR A 665 3.71 8.46 18.20
C THR A 665 3.09 9.06 16.94
N PHE A 666 2.59 10.31 16.97
CA PHE A 666 1.96 10.91 15.78
C PHE A 666 2.68 12.16 15.29
N ASP A 667 2.66 12.30 13.97
CA ASP A 667 2.98 13.53 13.29
C ASP A 667 1.84 14.53 13.48
N LYS A 668 2.21 15.81 13.64
CA LYS A 668 1.23 16.88 13.71
C LYS A 668 0.93 17.42 12.32
N PRO A 669 -0.29 17.22 11.77
CA PRO A 669 -0.65 17.82 10.50
C PRO A 669 -0.72 19.35 10.61
N ILE A 670 -0.43 20.04 9.52
CA ILE A 670 -0.60 21.49 9.40
C ILE A 670 -2.02 21.87 8.98
N ALA A 671 -2.76 20.92 8.38
CA ALA A 671 -4.18 21.02 8.06
C ALA A 671 -4.81 19.63 7.99
N GLN A 672 -6.10 19.55 8.30
CA GLN A 672 -6.89 18.32 8.25
C GLN A 672 -8.29 18.66 7.75
N TYR A 673 -8.81 17.82 6.88
CA TYR A 673 -10.12 17.95 6.24
C TYR A 673 -10.85 16.62 6.30
N ASP A 674 -12.10 16.62 6.76
CA ASP A 674 -12.85 15.41 7.04
C ASP A 674 -14.32 15.53 6.60
N LEU A 675 -14.94 14.41 6.25
CA LEU A 675 -16.33 14.38 5.81
C LEU A 675 -17.24 14.94 6.91
N ALA A 676 -18.26 15.70 6.50
CA ALA A 676 -19.25 16.23 7.43
C ALA A 676 -20.29 15.16 7.81
N ASN A 677 -19.87 14.15 8.60
CA ASN A 677 -20.66 12.97 8.97
C ASN A 677 -20.60 12.67 10.49
N GLN A 678 -20.96 11.45 10.90
CA GLN A 678 -20.94 11.00 12.31
C GLN A 678 -19.54 10.72 12.88
N TYR A 679 -18.52 10.53 12.05
CA TYR A 679 -17.15 10.20 12.44
C TYR A 679 -16.34 11.49 12.66
N ASN A 680 -16.55 12.13 13.81
CA ASN A 680 -15.81 13.32 14.21
C ASN A 680 -15.21 13.16 15.61
N GLY A 681 -14.19 13.97 15.92
CA GLY A 681 -13.47 13.89 17.19
C GLY A 681 -12.48 12.73 17.23
N PHE A 682 -12.43 12.03 18.35
CA PHE A 682 -11.49 10.93 18.56
C PHE A 682 -12.14 9.57 18.30
N PHE A 683 -11.38 8.67 17.67
CA PHE A 683 -11.68 7.26 17.64
C PHE A 683 -11.70 6.70 19.08
N ILE A 684 -12.65 5.82 19.38
CA ILE A 684 -12.82 5.22 20.70
C ILE A 684 -12.43 3.73 20.61
N PRO A 685 -11.14 3.39 20.87
CA PRO A 685 -10.68 2.02 20.86
C PRO A 685 -11.21 1.22 22.05
N SER A 686 -11.10 -0.10 21.98
CA SER A 686 -11.32 -0.99 23.12
C SER A 686 -10.33 -0.69 24.25
N ALA A 687 -10.66 -1.13 25.47
CA ALA A 687 -9.80 -0.88 26.64
C ALA A 687 -8.42 -1.52 26.49
N GLU A 688 -8.38 -2.72 25.92
CA GLU A 688 -7.15 -3.47 25.67
C GLU A 688 -6.29 -2.77 24.62
N LEU A 689 -6.90 -2.33 23.52
CA LEU A 689 -6.22 -1.59 22.47
C LEU A 689 -5.72 -0.23 22.97
N LEU A 690 -6.52 0.52 23.72
CA LEU A 690 -6.10 1.80 24.32
C LEU A 690 -4.89 1.64 25.26
N GLU A 691 -4.90 0.60 26.10
CA GLU A 691 -3.79 0.29 27.00
C GLU A 691 -2.55 -0.14 26.21
N ALA A 692 -2.73 -1.01 25.20
CA ALA A 692 -1.66 -1.41 24.30
C ALA A 692 -1.00 -0.18 23.69
N PHE A 693 -1.72 0.86 23.29
CA PHE A 693 -1.13 2.06 22.68
C PHE A 693 -0.68 3.15 23.66
N GLY A 694 -0.77 2.90 24.98
CA GLY A 694 -0.35 3.87 25.98
C GLY A 694 -1.27 5.09 26.02
N GLY A 695 -2.56 4.90 25.78
CA GLY A 695 -3.61 5.91 25.91
C GLY A 695 -3.74 6.90 24.74
N ILE A 696 -3.03 6.67 23.63
CA ILE A 696 -3.16 7.48 22.41
C ILE A 696 -4.22 6.89 21.48
N THR A 697 -4.91 7.76 20.73
CA THR A 697 -5.94 7.36 19.77
C THR A 697 -5.96 8.30 18.56
N TYR A 698 -6.60 7.86 17.48
CA TYR A 698 -6.73 8.59 16.23
C TYR A 698 -7.74 9.73 16.34
N TYR A 699 -7.53 10.81 15.60
CA TYR A 699 -8.42 11.98 15.55
C TYR A 699 -8.95 12.18 14.13
N PHE A 700 -10.26 12.00 13.94
CA PHE A 700 -10.96 12.09 12.66
C PHE A 700 -11.09 13.51 12.15
N GLY A 701 -11.31 14.48 13.04
CA GLY A 701 -11.52 15.88 12.65
C GLY A 701 -12.74 16.51 13.30
N GLU A 702 -13.28 17.55 12.68
CA GLU A 702 -14.40 18.35 13.20
C GLU A 702 -15.61 18.40 12.24
N GLY A 703 -15.62 17.59 11.19
CA GLY A 703 -16.62 17.57 10.12
C GLY A 703 -16.58 18.82 9.26
N ASN A 704 -15.37 19.26 8.87
CA ASN A 704 -15.18 20.55 8.19
C ASN A 704 -15.35 20.51 6.66
N GLY A 705 -15.59 19.33 6.10
CA GLY A 705 -15.72 19.06 4.68
C GLY A 705 -14.37 18.79 4.03
N ILE A 706 -14.39 17.89 3.05
CA ILE A 706 -13.21 17.59 2.23
C ILE A 706 -12.86 18.74 1.29
N VAL A 707 -11.57 18.81 0.93
CA VAL A 707 -11.05 19.71 -0.10
C VAL A 707 -10.01 18.95 -0.93
N ASN A 708 -9.82 19.35 -2.18
CA ASN A 708 -8.75 18.85 -3.05
C ASN A 708 -7.63 19.89 -3.34
N ARG A 709 -7.54 20.92 -2.50
CA ARG A 709 -6.55 22.01 -2.62
C ARG A 709 -6.18 22.63 -1.28
N PHE A 710 -4.89 22.87 -1.08
CA PHE A 710 -4.34 23.54 0.09
C PHE A 710 -3.30 24.62 -0.27
N VAL A 711 -3.27 25.71 0.50
CA VAL A 711 -2.31 26.80 0.32
C VAL A 711 -1.56 27.04 1.63
N ASP A 712 -0.28 26.68 1.67
CA ASP A 712 0.59 27.03 2.80
C ASP A 712 1.15 28.44 2.62
N SER A 713 0.67 29.36 3.46
CA SER A 713 1.14 30.74 3.53
C SER A 713 2.10 31.02 4.69
N THR A 714 2.41 30.01 5.48
CA THR A 714 3.29 30.08 6.67
C THR A 714 4.74 29.71 6.37
N VAL A 715 5.02 29.21 5.16
CA VAL A 715 6.37 28.94 4.68
C VAL A 715 7.22 30.21 4.59
N THR A 716 8.52 30.02 4.82
CA THR A 716 9.53 31.03 4.48
C THR A 716 10.04 30.77 3.07
N PRO A 717 9.93 31.74 2.13
CA PRO A 717 10.47 31.57 0.78
C PRO A 717 11.93 31.18 0.81
N GLY A 718 12.38 30.33 -0.13
CA GLY A 718 13.78 29.91 -0.26
C GLY A 718 14.25 28.85 0.73
N ILE A 719 13.35 28.27 1.53
CA ILE A 719 13.62 27.06 2.30
C ILE A 719 12.93 25.90 1.57
N THR A 720 13.61 24.77 1.40
CA THR A 720 12.97 23.56 0.86
C THR A 720 12.04 22.98 1.91
N TYR A 721 10.79 22.73 1.53
CA TYR A 721 9.81 22.02 2.35
C TYR A 721 9.39 20.73 1.66
N TYR A 722 9.17 19.71 2.47
CA TYR A 722 8.62 18.42 2.10
C TYR A 722 7.16 18.37 2.56
N TYR A 723 6.28 17.86 1.73
CA TYR A 723 4.84 17.75 1.98
C TYR A 723 4.35 16.35 1.68
N ALA A 724 3.32 15.95 2.41
CA ALA A 724 2.52 14.76 2.12
C ALA A 724 1.04 15.09 2.33
N VAL A 725 0.19 14.56 1.45
CA VAL A 725 -1.27 14.56 1.61
C VAL A 725 -1.71 13.13 1.86
N CYS A 726 -2.08 12.82 3.09
CA CYS A 726 -2.47 11.47 3.46
C CYS A 726 -3.97 11.36 3.53
N ALA A 727 -4.57 10.49 2.71
CA ALA A 727 -5.93 10.05 2.94
C ALA A 727 -5.98 9.15 4.18
N PHE A 728 -7.10 9.18 4.88
CA PHE A 728 -7.39 8.28 5.98
C PHE A 728 -8.84 7.82 5.95
N ASP A 729 -9.08 6.63 6.48
CA ASP A 729 -10.41 6.03 6.60
C ASP A 729 -10.99 6.18 8.02
N HIS A 730 -12.21 5.66 8.22
CA HIS A 730 -12.84 5.55 9.53
C HIS A 730 -12.76 4.14 10.14
N GLY A 731 -12.08 3.20 9.47
CA GLY A 731 -12.08 1.77 9.79
C GLY A 731 -13.45 1.09 9.62
N ASP A 732 -13.57 -0.16 10.05
CA ASP A 732 -14.80 -0.97 9.92
C ASP A 732 -15.87 -0.71 11.01
N GLY A 733 -15.59 0.24 11.92
CA GLY A 733 -16.46 0.58 13.05
C GLY A 733 -16.34 -0.33 14.26
N THR A 734 -15.47 -1.35 14.24
CA THR A 734 -15.11 -2.14 15.43
C THR A 734 -14.14 -1.36 16.32
N PRO A 735 -14.22 -1.51 17.65
CA PRO A 735 -13.31 -0.81 18.55
C PRO A 735 -11.89 -1.41 18.56
N ASP A 736 -11.65 -2.48 17.81
CA ASP A 736 -10.41 -3.26 17.82
C ASP A 736 -9.54 -3.06 16.57
N ILE A 737 -10.01 -2.29 15.59
CA ILE A 737 -9.25 -1.89 14.40
C ILE A 737 -9.10 -0.38 14.41
N PHE A 738 -7.86 0.10 14.32
CA PHE A 738 -7.63 1.54 14.19
C PHE A 738 -7.91 2.01 12.77
N PRO A 739 -8.33 3.27 12.60
CA PRO A 739 -8.34 3.93 11.31
C PRO A 739 -6.94 3.97 10.70
N GLU A 740 -6.86 3.77 9.38
CA GLU A 740 -5.61 3.74 8.65
C GLU A 740 -5.37 5.05 7.88
N GLU A 741 -4.09 5.38 7.71
CA GLU A 741 -3.64 6.62 7.08
C GLU A 741 -2.52 6.31 6.09
N ASN A 742 -2.51 6.98 4.94
CA ASN A 742 -1.44 6.79 3.97
C ASN A 742 -0.05 7.08 4.54
N SER A 743 0.92 6.31 4.04
CA SER A 743 2.34 6.58 4.26
C SER A 743 2.79 7.93 3.72
N LYS A 744 3.95 8.40 4.19
CA LYS A 744 4.57 9.70 3.85
C LYS A 744 5.97 9.52 3.31
N PHE A 745 6.13 8.58 2.38
CA PHE A 745 7.44 8.12 1.96
C PHE A 745 8.19 9.14 1.10
N ILE A 746 9.37 9.56 1.58
CA ILE A 746 10.35 10.33 0.80
C ILE A 746 11.74 9.79 1.12
N PHE A 747 12.40 9.19 0.12
CA PHE A 747 13.75 8.68 0.29
C PHE A 747 14.78 9.61 -0.35
N ARG A 748 15.83 9.94 0.40
CA ARG A 748 16.98 10.69 -0.12
C ARG A 748 18.20 9.78 -0.16
N SER A 749 18.68 9.48 -1.36
CA SER A 749 19.82 8.60 -1.55
C SER A 749 21.15 9.25 -1.14
N ASN A 750 22.21 8.44 -1.04
CA ASN A 750 23.57 8.91 -0.76
C ASN A 750 24.14 9.86 -1.82
N THR A 751 23.56 9.90 -3.03
CA THR A 751 23.94 10.84 -4.10
C THR A 751 23.18 12.17 -4.00
N GLY A 752 22.20 12.26 -3.11
CA GLY A 752 21.32 13.43 -2.94
C GLY A 752 20.06 13.40 -3.82
N GLU A 753 19.84 12.33 -4.58
CA GLU A 753 18.60 12.10 -5.32
C GLU A 753 17.43 11.90 -4.35
N VAL A 754 16.28 12.51 -4.66
CA VAL A 754 15.06 12.41 -3.86
C VAL A 754 14.04 11.58 -4.65
N ILE A 755 13.63 10.45 -4.07
CA ILE A 755 12.58 9.57 -4.57
C ILE A 755 11.31 9.91 -3.79
N LEU A 756 10.21 10.12 -4.51
CA LEU A 756 8.91 10.50 -3.97
C LEU A 756 7.89 9.40 -4.21
N ASP A 757 6.90 9.33 -3.34
CA ASP A 757 5.65 8.59 -3.51
C ASP A 757 4.54 9.47 -4.13
N ASP A 758 3.45 8.86 -4.61
CA ASP A 758 2.33 9.52 -5.31
C ASP A 758 1.73 10.70 -4.53
N ASN A 759 1.69 10.57 -3.20
CA ASN A 759 1.09 11.55 -2.29
C ASN A 759 2.10 12.49 -1.62
N THR A 760 3.36 12.48 -2.07
CA THR A 760 4.44 13.29 -1.50
C THR A 760 5.10 14.21 -2.53
N ALA A 761 5.58 15.36 -2.08
CA ALA A 761 6.29 16.28 -2.94
C ALA A 761 7.20 17.20 -2.13
N PHE A 762 8.18 17.82 -2.78
CA PHE A 762 8.99 18.87 -2.16
C PHE A 762 9.09 20.08 -3.07
N ILE A 763 9.23 21.26 -2.47
CA ILE A 763 9.38 22.51 -3.21
C ILE A 763 10.15 23.54 -2.39
N THR A 764 10.91 24.37 -3.10
CA THR A 764 11.53 25.58 -2.53
C THR A 764 10.74 26.81 -3.03
N PRO A 765 9.75 27.32 -2.27
CA PRO A 765 8.90 28.41 -2.74
C PRO A 765 9.72 29.69 -2.96
N GLY A 766 9.71 30.19 -4.19
CA GLY A 766 10.35 31.45 -4.56
C GLY A 766 9.37 32.60 -4.73
N ARG A 767 9.90 33.82 -4.84
CA ARG A 767 9.12 35.03 -5.15
C ARG A 767 8.89 35.18 -6.65
N ARG A 768 7.79 35.83 -7.05
CA ARG A 768 7.58 36.16 -8.47
C ARG A 768 8.66 37.14 -8.96
N PRO A 769 9.10 37.06 -10.23
CA PRO A 769 10.01 38.06 -10.79
C PRO A 769 9.40 39.46 -10.83
N ALA A 770 10.25 40.49 -10.88
CA ALA A 770 9.79 41.86 -11.11
C ALA A 770 9.04 41.97 -12.45
N GLY A 771 7.87 42.60 -12.44
CA GLY A 771 7.01 42.73 -13.63
C GLY A 771 6.12 41.55 -13.95
N TYR A 772 6.03 40.53 -13.08
CA TYR A 772 5.13 39.41 -13.26
C TYR A 772 3.66 39.85 -13.36
N SER A 773 2.96 39.39 -14.40
CA SER A 773 1.53 39.52 -14.62
C SER A 773 0.91 38.13 -14.59
N ASN A 774 -0.12 37.95 -13.77
CA ASN A 774 -0.77 36.66 -13.55
C ASN A 774 -1.51 36.17 -14.81
N ALA A 775 -1.72 34.86 -14.89
CA ALA A 775 -2.69 34.27 -15.80
C ALA A 775 -4.12 34.70 -15.44
N PHE A 776 -5.00 34.78 -16.44
CA PHE A 776 -6.40 35.16 -16.24
C PHE A 776 -7.32 34.54 -17.30
N LEU A 777 -8.61 34.51 -16.97
CA LEU A 777 -9.70 34.12 -17.86
C LEU A 777 -10.12 35.36 -18.69
N ASP A 778 -10.17 35.25 -20.01
CA ASP A 778 -10.56 36.36 -20.89
C ASP A 778 -12.07 36.61 -20.82
N ASP A 779 -12.87 35.67 -21.32
CA ASP A 779 -14.33 35.69 -21.33
C ASP A 779 -14.88 34.28 -21.01
N LEU A 780 -16.12 34.22 -20.49
CA LEU A 780 -16.86 32.98 -20.23
C LEU A 780 -18.27 33.11 -20.81
N ASP A 781 -18.40 32.66 -22.05
CA ASP A 781 -19.60 32.84 -22.87
C ASP A 781 -20.54 31.64 -22.80
N LYS A 782 -21.85 31.91 -22.84
CA LYS A 782 -22.91 30.90 -22.95
C LYS A 782 -23.23 30.61 -24.42
N SER A 783 -23.57 29.36 -24.75
CA SER A 783 -24.12 29.01 -26.07
C SER A 783 -25.40 29.80 -26.40
N ASP A 784 -25.73 29.97 -27.68
CA ASP A 784 -27.01 30.51 -28.12
C ASP A 784 -27.76 29.43 -28.94
N PRO A 785 -28.89 28.90 -28.46
CA PRO A 785 -29.59 29.22 -27.21
C PRO A 785 -28.92 28.66 -25.95
N PHE A 786 -29.23 29.24 -24.78
CA PHE A 786 -28.89 28.71 -23.46
C PHE A 786 -30.16 28.57 -22.61
N PHE A 787 -30.41 27.36 -22.10
CA PHE A 787 -31.60 26.95 -21.35
C PHE A 787 -31.42 27.09 -19.84
N GLY A 788 -30.31 26.61 -19.28
CA GLY A 788 -30.05 26.61 -17.83
C GLY A 788 -30.01 28.01 -17.22
N THR A 789 -30.48 28.15 -15.97
CA THR A 789 -30.40 29.41 -15.21
C THR A 789 -29.14 29.53 -14.35
N GLY A 790 -28.41 28.43 -14.18
CA GLY A 790 -27.15 28.38 -13.45
C GLY A 790 -26.02 29.19 -14.11
N TYR A 791 -24.88 29.21 -13.43
CA TYR A 791 -23.66 29.85 -13.91
C TYR A 791 -22.42 28.99 -13.67
N ALA A 792 -21.36 29.28 -14.42
CA ALA A 792 -20.06 28.65 -14.30
C ALA A 792 -19.01 29.67 -13.83
N ALA A 793 -17.95 29.20 -13.19
CA ALA A 793 -16.76 29.97 -12.86
C ALA A 793 -15.51 29.11 -13.11
N VAL A 794 -14.39 29.76 -13.41
CA VAL A 794 -13.09 29.10 -13.59
C VAL A 794 -12.14 29.60 -12.51
N GLU A 795 -11.54 28.68 -11.77
CA GLU A 795 -10.55 28.97 -10.73
C GLU A 795 -9.16 28.55 -11.20
N ILE A 796 -8.22 29.49 -11.25
CA ILE A 796 -6.81 29.23 -11.61
C ILE A 796 -6.07 28.72 -10.37
N ILE A 797 -5.51 27.51 -10.47
CA ILE A 797 -4.82 26.83 -9.38
C ILE A 797 -3.29 26.86 -9.59
N ASP A 798 -2.85 26.52 -10.80
CA ASP A 798 -1.43 26.46 -11.19
C ASP A 798 -1.19 27.23 -12.49
N GLU A 799 -0.72 28.47 -12.34
CA GLU A 799 -0.42 29.36 -13.47
C GLU A 799 0.61 28.76 -14.43
N ALA A 800 1.50 27.87 -13.97
CA ALA A 800 2.54 27.26 -14.80
C ALA A 800 2.00 26.26 -15.81
N LYS A 801 0.79 25.72 -15.57
CA LYS A 801 0.13 24.76 -16.45
C LYS A 801 -0.91 25.40 -17.37
N ILE A 802 -1.23 26.67 -17.18
CA ILE A 802 -2.14 27.42 -18.06
C ILE A 802 -1.58 27.46 -19.48
N LYS A 803 -2.40 27.07 -20.45
CA LYS A 803 -2.07 27.13 -21.88
C LYS A 803 -2.52 28.47 -22.46
N ASP A 804 -1.55 29.28 -22.87
CA ASP A 804 -1.81 30.62 -23.41
C ASP A 804 -2.59 30.57 -24.73
N GLY A 805 -3.72 31.26 -24.79
CA GLY A 805 -4.59 31.35 -25.97
C GLY A 805 -5.42 30.11 -26.27
N PHE A 806 -5.49 29.14 -25.34
CA PHE A 806 -6.28 27.92 -25.53
C PHE A 806 -7.78 28.15 -25.32
N ASN A 807 -8.59 27.50 -26.15
CA ASN A 807 -10.05 27.57 -26.11
C ASN A 807 -10.63 26.28 -25.57
N TYR A 808 -11.60 26.41 -24.67
CA TYR A 808 -12.26 25.30 -24.01
C TYR A 808 -13.78 25.37 -24.15
N GLN A 809 -14.43 24.22 -24.09
CA GLN A 809 -15.88 24.10 -24.04
C GLN A 809 -16.31 23.19 -22.88
N ILE A 810 -17.32 23.62 -22.13
CA ILE A 810 -18.02 22.78 -21.14
C ILE A 810 -19.34 22.36 -21.77
N VAL A 811 -19.61 21.06 -21.82
CA VAL A 811 -20.87 20.48 -22.30
C VAL A 811 -21.52 19.63 -21.22
N PHE A 812 -22.83 19.46 -21.30
CA PHE A 812 -23.62 18.74 -20.30
C PHE A 812 -24.33 17.53 -20.92
N GLN A 813 -24.65 16.54 -20.10
CA GLN A 813 -25.61 15.48 -20.44
C GLN A 813 -26.76 15.49 -19.44
N ASP A 814 -27.92 14.97 -19.84
CA ASP A 814 -29.10 14.89 -19.00
C ASP A 814 -29.73 13.48 -19.00
N THR A 815 -30.53 13.21 -17.97
CA THR A 815 -31.21 11.92 -17.73
C THR A 815 -32.39 11.66 -18.68
N GLY A 816 -32.61 12.53 -19.68
CA GLY A 816 -33.74 12.47 -20.59
C GLY A 816 -35.08 12.78 -19.94
N LEU A 817 -35.59 11.94 -19.01
CA LEU A 817 -36.98 11.97 -18.51
C LEU A 817 -37.40 13.28 -17.81
N THR A 818 -36.46 13.94 -17.14
CA THR A 818 -36.70 15.17 -16.38
C THR A 818 -35.77 16.32 -16.78
N ASP A 819 -34.97 16.13 -17.84
CA ASP A 819 -33.89 17.03 -18.25
C ASP A 819 -32.97 17.43 -17.07
N LEU A 820 -32.80 16.53 -16.10
CA LEU A 820 -31.87 16.74 -14.99
C LEU A 820 -30.47 16.43 -15.49
N THR A 821 -29.56 17.39 -15.36
CA THR A 821 -28.15 17.23 -15.69
C THR A 821 -27.59 16.01 -14.96
N SER A 822 -27.06 15.05 -15.71
CA SER A 822 -26.42 13.86 -15.15
C SER A 822 -24.95 14.09 -14.89
N ASN A 823 -24.25 14.73 -15.84
CA ASN A 823 -22.81 14.94 -15.81
C ASN A 823 -22.40 16.06 -16.77
N TRP A 824 -21.11 16.41 -16.75
CA TRP A 824 -20.50 17.39 -17.63
C TRP A 824 -19.13 16.94 -18.15
N THR A 825 -18.71 17.52 -19.28
CA THR A 825 -17.44 17.22 -19.94
C THR A 825 -16.72 18.53 -20.26
N LEU A 826 -15.40 18.58 -20.01
CA LEU A 826 -14.51 19.67 -20.41
C LEU A 826 -13.74 19.26 -21.66
N LEU A 827 -13.91 20.01 -22.74
CA LEU A 827 -13.28 19.79 -24.03
C LEU A 827 -12.17 20.83 -24.29
N ASP A 828 -11.04 20.36 -24.78
CA ASP A 828 -9.99 21.16 -25.42
C ASP A 828 -10.30 21.25 -26.93
N LEU A 829 -10.45 22.48 -27.43
CA LEU A 829 -10.86 22.73 -28.81
C LEU A 829 -9.68 22.88 -29.78
N GLN A 830 -8.44 22.77 -29.31
CA GLN A 830 -7.24 23.14 -30.09
C GLN A 830 -6.19 22.04 -30.21
N THR A 831 -6.04 21.15 -29.22
CA THR A 831 -4.98 20.12 -29.23
C THR A 831 -5.16 19.14 -30.41
N PRO A 832 -4.15 18.95 -31.29
CA PRO A 832 -4.23 17.99 -32.39
C PRO A 832 -3.94 16.55 -31.97
N ASP A 833 -4.61 15.60 -32.64
CA ASP A 833 -4.34 14.17 -32.51
C ASP A 833 -3.05 13.75 -33.23
N THR A 834 -2.25 12.90 -32.58
CA THR A 834 -1.15 12.16 -33.21
C THR A 834 -1.64 10.78 -33.63
N VAL A 835 -1.78 10.56 -34.94
CA VAL A 835 -2.36 9.34 -35.50
C VAL A 835 -1.32 8.54 -36.27
N PHE A 836 -0.96 7.37 -35.76
CA PHE A 836 -0.12 6.39 -36.48
C PHE A 836 -1.00 5.34 -37.17
N VAL A 837 -0.78 5.16 -38.47
CA VAL A 837 -1.48 4.19 -39.31
C VAL A 837 -0.53 3.02 -39.62
N PRO A 838 -0.65 1.87 -38.93
CA PRO A 838 0.35 0.79 -39.00
C PRO A 838 0.55 0.23 -40.40
N ILE A 839 -0.53 0.04 -41.17
CA ILE A 839 -0.46 -0.53 -42.52
C ILE A 839 0.27 0.38 -43.53
N ALA A 840 0.27 1.69 -43.28
CA ALA A 840 1.03 2.68 -44.06
C ALA A 840 2.39 3.00 -43.45
N ASN A 841 2.64 2.57 -42.20
CA ASN A 841 3.79 2.98 -41.38
C ASN A 841 4.00 4.51 -41.38
N GLN A 842 2.91 5.26 -41.20
CA GLN A 842 2.90 6.72 -41.29
C GLN A 842 2.20 7.35 -40.08
N THR A 843 2.77 8.46 -39.58
CA THR A 843 2.19 9.28 -38.52
C THR A 843 1.66 10.59 -39.09
N TYR A 844 0.47 10.99 -38.66
CA TYR A 844 -0.19 12.26 -38.98
C TYR A 844 -0.41 13.07 -37.71
N ILE A 845 -0.35 14.39 -37.84
CA ILE A 845 -0.87 15.31 -36.83
C ILE A 845 -2.16 15.89 -37.40
N VAL A 846 -3.29 15.67 -36.73
CA VAL A 846 -4.63 15.97 -37.23
C VAL A 846 -5.31 16.94 -36.27
N ASN A 847 -5.59 18.16 -36.70
CA ASN A 847 -6.25 19.13 -35.83
C ASN A 847 -7.71 18.71 -35.57
N PRO A 848 -8.34 19.14 -34.47
CA PRO A 848 -9.73 18.82 -34.20
C PRO A 848 -10.66 19.15 -35.37
N ASN A 849 -11.55 18.22 -35.70
CA ASN A 849 -12.45 18.20 -36.86
C ASN A 849 -11.80 18.04 -38.25
N ASP A 850 -10.47 18.03 -38.36
CA ASP A 850 -9.81 17.65 -39.61
C ASP A 850 -9.89 16.13 -39.82
N SER A 851 -9.79 15.70 -41.08
CA SER A 851 -9.84 14.29 -41.43
C SER A 851 -8.65 13.86 -42.28
N ILE A 852 -8.14 12.66 -42.00
CA ILE A 852 -7.12 11.99 -42.81
C ILE A 852 -7.70 10.75 -43.48
N PRO A 853 -7.29 10.42 -44.71
CA PRO A 853 -7.71 9.19 -45.37
C PRO A 853 -7.04 7.96 -44.75
N LEU A 854 -7.79 6.86 -44.65
CA LEU A 854 -7.28 5.56 -44.21
C LEU A 854 -7.10 4.62 -45.41
N PRO A 855 -5.93 3.94 -45.56
CA PRO A 855 -5.74 2.94 -46.60
C PRO A 855 -6.76 1.78 -46.53
N ALA A 856 -7.10 1.20 -47.68
CA ALA A 856 -7.99 0.04 -47.72
C ALA A 856 -7.39 -1.16 -46.95
N GLY A 857 -8.19 -1.76 -46.07
CA GLY A 857 -7.74 -2.85 -45.18
C GLY A 857 -7.15 -2.38 -43.84
N THR A 858 -7.31 -1.10 -43.48
CA THR A 858 -6.97 -0.60 -42.13
C THR A 858 -8.09 -0.98 -41.16
N ASP A 859 -7.80 -1.90 -40.23
CA ASP A 859 -8.75 -2.30 -39.18
C ASP A 859 -8.46 -1.59 -37.85
N THR A 860 -7.23 -1.12 -37.65
CA THR A 860 -6.78 -0.47 -36.41
C THR A 860 -5.75 0.61 -36.71
N ILE A 861 -5.88 1.75 -36.03
CA ILE A 861 -4.90 2.85 -35.98
C ILE A 861 -4.46 3.08 -34.52
N ILE A 862 -3.39 3.84 -34.32
CA ILE A 862 -2.94 4.26 -32.99
C ILE A 862 -3.12 5.78 -32.90
N VAL A 863 -4.01 6.24 -32.05
CA VAL A 863 -4.30 7.67 -31.80
C VAL A 863 -3.78 8.01 -30.40
N ASN A 864 -2.87 8.98 -30.31
CA ASN A 864 -2.25 9.41 -29.04
C ASN A 864 -1.70 8.23 -28.21
N GLY A 865 -1.18 7.20 -28.90
CA GLY A 865 -0.66 5.97 -28.27
C GLY A 865 -1.69 4.85 -28.06
N SER A 866 -2.99 5.14 -28.15
CA SER A 866 -4.07 4.16 -27.94
C SER A 866 -4.56 3.52 -29.23
N LYS A 867 -4.82 2.21 -29.21
CA LYS A 867 -5.36 1.48 -30.37
C LYS A 867 -6.84 1.81 -30.56
N VAL A 868 -7.20 2.26 -31.75
CA VAL A 868 -8.58 2.58 -32.13
C VAL A 868 -9.00 1.72 -33.31
N SER A 869 -10.14 1.03 -33.16
CA SER A 869 -10.74 0.25 -34.25
C SER A 869 -11.39 1.17 -35.28
N VAL A 870 -11.07 0.96 -36.56
CA VAL A 870 -11.57 1.75 -37.68
C VAL A 870 -12.12 0.86 -38.79
N VAL A 871 -12.59 -0.34 -38.42
CA VAL A 871 -13.11 -1.34 -39.36
C VAL A 871 -14.23 -0.73 -40.22
N GLY A 872 -14.01 -0.72 -41.54
CA GLY A 872 -14.97 -0.18 -42.53
C GLY A 872 -14.96 1.34 -42.68
N GLN A 873 -14.10 2.08 -41.96
CA GLN A 873 -13.93 3.53 -42.10
C GLN A 873 -12.98 3.85 -43.25
N SER A 874 -13.28 4.88 -44.04
CA SER A 874 -12.39 5.38 -45.11
C SER A 874 -11.54 6.58 -44.68
N TYR A 875 -11.86 7.19 -43.54
CA TYR A 875 -11.19 8.35 -42.97
C TYR A 875 -11.17 8.22 -41.45
N TYR A 876 -10.19 8.89 -40.84
CA TYR A 876 -10.21 9.21 -39.42
C TYR A 876 -10.43 10.70 -39.28
N THR A 877 -11.40 11.10 -38.45
CA THR A 877 -11.67 12.50 -38.10
C THR A 877 -11.29 12.71 -36.65
N ALA A 878 -10.38 13.65 -36.40
CA ALA A 878 -10.01 14.02 -35.03
C ALA A 878 -11.20 14.69 -34.33
N VAL A 879 -11.45 14.33 -33.08
CA VAL A 879 -12.49 14.95 -32.24
C VAL A 879 -11.85 15.93 -31.27
N TYR A 880 -12.65 16.67 -30.50
CA TYR A 880 -12.10 17.46 -29.39
C TYR A 880 -11.60 16.53 -28.29
N ASP A 881 -10.47 16.88 -27.68
CA ASP A 881 -9.90 16.14 -26.56
C ASP A 881 -10.70 16.41 -25.29
N ALA A 882 -11.20 15.37 -24.64
CA ALA A 882 -11.86 15.50 -23.35
C ALA A 882 -10.81 15.52 -22.22
N LEU A 883 -10.67 16.67 -21.55
CA LEU A 883 -9.80 16.82 -20.38
C LEU A 883 -10.45 16.28 -19.10
N ILE A 884 -11.78 16.37 -19.04
CA ILE A 884 -12.65 15.79 -18.02
C ILE A 884 -13.82 15.19 -18.77
N LEU A 885 -14.12 13.91 -18.54
CA LEU A 885 -15.16 13.18 -19.24
C LEU A 885 -16.26 12.81 -18.27
N GLN A 886 -17.48 13.31 -18.50
CA GLN A 886 -18.71 12.90 -17.80
C GLN A 886 -18.60 12.93 -16.26
N SER A 887 -17.96 13.96 -15.70
CA SER A 887 -17.89 14.15 -14.25
C SER A 887 -19.26 14.50 -13.67
N ASP A 888 -19.58 13.97 -12.50
CA ASP A 888 -20.78 14.26 -11.70
C ASP A 888 -20.51 15.24 -10.54
N SER A 889 -19.25 15.62 -10.32
CA SER A 889 -18.87 16.68 -9.38
C SER A 889 -19.05 18.05 -10.03
N PHE A 890 -20.08 18.80 -9.64
CA PHE A 890 -20.39 20.10 -10.21
C PHE A 890 -19.68 21.27 -9.50
N TYR A 891 -19.46 21.17 -8.20
CA TYR A 891 -18.92 22.27 -7.39
C TYR A 891 -18.02 21.75 -6.27
N GLY A 892 -17.06 22.56 -5.84
CA GLY A 892 -16.10 22.23 -4.80
C GLY A 892 -14.88 21.57 -5.40
N GLU A 893 -14.87 20.24 -5.44
CA GLU A 893 -13.69 19.41 -5.67
C GLU A 893 -13.53 18.95 -7.12
N THR A 894 -13.95 19.79 -8.05
CA THR A 894 -13.85 19.46 -9.47
C THR A 894 -12.38 19.26 -9.90
N PRO A 895 -12.12 18.37 -10.88
CA PRO A 895 -10.75 18.05 -11.30
C PRO A 895 -9.99 19.27 -11.83
N VAL A 896 -8.71 19.38 -11.48
CA VAL A 896 -7.82 20.42 -12.01
C VAL A 896 -7.18 19.91 -13.31
N ARG A 897 -7.40 20.63 -14.42
CA ARG A 897 -6.82 20.33 -15.74
C ARG A 897 -6.22 21.60 -16.34
N HIS A 898 -5.06 21.46 -16.98
CA HIS A 898 -4.33 22.60 -17.55
C HIS A 898 -4.15 23.79 -16.58
N GLY A 899 -4.02 23.52 -15.27
CA GLY A 899 -3.78 24.53 -14.25
C GLY A 899 -5.02 25.24 -13.69
N PHE A 900 -6.22 24.91 -14.14
CA PHE A 900 -7.47 25.47 -13.61
C PHE A 900 -8.49 24.38 -13.29
N ARG A 901 -9.55 24.73 -12.56
CA ARG A 901 -10.75 23.91 -12.38
C ARG A 901 -12.02 24.71 -12.67
N VAL A 902 -13.10 24.00 -13.00
CA VAL A 902 -14.39 24.59 -13.33
C VAL A 902 -15.34 24.42 -12.16
N GLN A 903 -16.09 25.47 -11.81
CA GLN A 903 -17.09 25.47 -10.75
C GLN A 903 -18.45 25.72 -11.38
N LEU A 904 -19.33 24.72 -11.34
CA LEU A 904 -20.64 24.71 -11.99
C LEU A 904 -21.73 24.80 -10.94
N TYR A 905 -22.39 25.95 -10.88
CA TYR A 905 -23.51 26.18 -9.97
C TYR A 905 -24.79 25.84 -10.72
N ASN A 906 -25.09 24.53 -10.73
CA ASN A 906 -26.27 23.99 -11.39
C ASN A 906 -27.51 24.19 -10.51
N ASP A 907 -28.59 24.64 -11.13
CA ASP A 907 -29.84 24.93 -10.42
C ASP A 907 -30.74 23.70 -10.33
N ASN A 908 -31.34 23.46 -9.16
CA ASN A 908 -32.43 22.51 -9.02
C ASN A 908 -33.74 23.07 -9.61
N ILE A 909 -34.59 22.20 -10.14
CA ILE A 909 -35.90 22.61 -10.68
C ILE A 909 -36.79 23.15 -9.54
N ALA A 910 -36.93 24.46 -9.47
CA ALA A 910 -37.75 25.16 -8.49
C ALA A 910 -38.42 26.38 -9.11
N VAL A 911 -39.54 26.83 -8.52
CA VAL A 911 -40.18 28.09 -8.93
C VAL A 911 -39.36 29.25 -8.40
N ASP A 912 -39.02 30.19 -9.27
CA ASP A 912 -38.46 31.46 -8.86
C ASP A 912 -39.60 32.33 -8.29
N THR A 913 -39.41 32.75 -7.03
CA THR A 913 -40.39 33.58 -6.30
C THR A 913 -40.43 35.04 -6.78
N SER A 914 -39.54 35.44 -7.69
CA SER A 914 -39.48 36.78 -8.30
C SER A 914 -40.49 37.03 -9.44
N TYR A 915 -41.67 36.40 -9.35
CA TYR A 915 -42.71 36.49 -10.39
C TYR A 915 -43.27 37.91 -10.59
N ALA A 916 -43.65 38.21 -11.83
CA ALA A 916 -44.31 39.45 -12.21
C ALA A 916 -45.78 39.20 -12.56
N SER A 917 -46.66 40.06 -12.05
CA SER A 917 -48.09 40.02 -12.37
C SER A 917 -48.55 41.39 -12.84
N ASN A 918 -49.37 41.41 -13.88
CA ASN A 918 -50.01 42.62 -14.40
C ASN A 918 -51.52 42.42 -14.37
N ILE A 919 -52.06 42.41 -13.15
CA ILE A 919 -53.43 42.02 -12.87
C ILE A 919 -54.26 43.27 -12.52
N PRO A 920 -55.43 43.49 -13.16
CA PRO A 920 -56.22 44.72 -12.99
C PRO A 920 -56.97 44.82 -11.66
N SER A 921 -57.17 43.72 -10.93
CA SER A 921 -57.98 43.72 -9.71
C SER A 921 -57.32 44.50 -8.56
N ASP A 922 -58.15 45.26 -7.82
CA ASP A 922 -57.75 46.07 -6.67
C ASP A 922 -58.63 45.75 -5.44
N PRO A 923 -58.06 45.26 -4.32
CA PRO A 923 -56.65 44.90 -4.15
C PRO A 923 -56.27 43.66 -4.96
N PRO A 924 -55.01 43.55 -5.43
CA PRO A 924 -54.58 42.39 -6.21
C PRO A 924 -54.67 41.11 -5.37
N PRO A 925 -55.02 39.95 -5.98
CA PRO A 925 -55.03 38.66 -5.31
C PRO A 925 -53.63 38.24 -4.90
N THR A 926 -53.56 37.32 -3.94
CA THR A 926 -52.30 36.65 -3.59
C THR A 926 -52.15 35.37 -4.38
N PHE A 927 -50.94 35.11 -4.86
CA PHE A 927 -50.58 33.92 -5.63
C PHE A 927 -49.70 32.99 -4.80
N GLU A 928 -49.93 31.70 -4.97
CA GLU A 928 -49.09 30.64 -4.43
C GLU A 928 -48.85 29.63 -5.55
N VAL A 929 -47.61 29.48 -5.97
CA VAL A 929 -47.18 28.51 -6.98
C VAL A 929 -46.42 27.40 -6.27
N LEU A 930 -46.87 26.16 -6.46
CA LEU A 930 -46.31 24.98 -5.83
C LEU A 930 -46.19 23.85 -6.85
N ARG A 931 -45.25 22.93 -6.64
CA ARG A 931 -45.31 21.62 -7.30
C ARG A 931 -46.66 20.95 -6.96
N PHE A 932 -47.28 20.30 -7.94
CA PHE A 932 -48.52 19.56 -7.68
C PHE A 932 -48.25 18.36 -6.77
N VAL A 933 -48.92 18.30 -5.62
CA VAL A 933 -48.85 17.18 -4.67
C VAL A 933 -50.28 16.69 -4.41
N ALA A 934 -50.52 15.40 -4.63
CA ALA A 934 -51.77 14.72 -4.34
C ALA A 934 -51.72 14.02 -2.98
N ASN A 935 -52.87 13.65 -2.43
CA ASN A 935 -52.94 12.89 -1.18
C ASN A 935 -52.34 11.48 -1.31
N ASN A 936 -52.36 10.90 -2.52
CA ASN A 936 -51.66 9.67 -2.83
C ASN A 936 -50.41 10.02 -3.66
N PRO A 937 -49.19 9.70 -3.19
CA PRO A 937 -47.94 10.01 -3.87
C PRO A 937 -47.86 9.54 -5.32
N ASN A 938 -48.55 8.45 -5.69
CA ASN A 938 -48.62 7.92 -7.06
C ASN A 938 -49.26 8.89 -8.07
N TYR A 939 -49.89 9.97 -7.60
CA TYR A 939 -50.53 10.99 -8.44
C TYR A 939 -49.87 12.37 -8.31
N ASN A 940 -48.71 12.45 -7.64
CA ASN A 940 -47.92 13.68 -7.56
C ASN A 940 -47.50 14.15 -8.96
N GLY A 941 -47.32 15.46 -9.10
CA GLY A 941 -46.81 16.05 -10.33
C GLY A 941 -45.29 16.00 -10.41
N TYR A 942 -44.77 16.22 -11.61
CA TYR A 942 -43.35 16.34 -11.91
C TYR A 942 -42.95 17.82 -11.91
N ALA A 943 -41.79 18.16 -11.36
CA ALA A 943 -41.25 19.51 -11.53
C ALA A 943 -40.69 19.61 -12.95
N THR A 944 -41.20 20.52 -13.77
CA THR A 944 -40.72 20.74 -15.14
C THR A 944 -40.04 22.11 -15.24
N PRO A 945 -38.85 22.22 -15.88
CA PRO A 945 -38.04 23.43 -15.89
C PRO A 945 -38.49 24.41 -17.00
N ASN A 946 -39.77 24.78 -17.02
CA ASN A 946 -40.30 25.73 -18.00
C ASN A 946 -40.81 27.00 -17.33
N ASP A 947 -40.81 28.10 -18.07
CA ASP A 947 -41.47 29.34 -17.70
C ASP A 947 -42.90 29.34 -18.25
N TYR A 948 -43.81 29.97 -17.52
CA TYR A 948 -45.23 29.99 -17.89
C TYR A 948 -45.81 31.40 -17.76
N VAL A 949 -46.87 31.66 -18.52
CA VAL A 949 -47.75 32.79 -18.30
C VAL A 949 -49.20 32.31 -18.24
N ILE A 950 -49.95 32.80 -17.26
CA ILE A 950 -51.41 32.70 -17.25
C ILE A 950 -51.97 33.99 -17.82
N GLU A 951 -52.73 33.88 -18.90
CA GLU A 951 -53.41 35.00 -19.57
C GLU A 951 -54.89 34.95 -19.25
N PHE A 952 -55.45 36.06 -18.76
CA PHE A 952 -56.86 36.16 -18.37
C PHE A 952 -57.69 36.94 -19.39
N TYR A 953 -58.95 36.55 -19.57
CA TYR A 953 -59.88 37.06 -20.58
C TYR A 953 -61.25 37.40 -19.98
N ASP A 954 -61.97 38.32 -20.63
CA ASP A 954 -63.26 38.87 -20.16
C ASP A 954 -64.47 37.98 -20.49
N SER A 955 -64.22 36.88 -21.19
CA SER A 955 -65.19 35.91 -21.65
C SER A 955 -64.62 34.49 -21.55
N ILE A 956 -65.50 33.49 -21.55
CA ILE A 956 -65.08 32.09 -21.58
C ILE A 956 -64.36 31.84 -22.91
N ILE A 957 -63.08 31.50 -22.84
CA ILE A 957 -62.20 31.34 -24.00
C ILE A 957 -61.80 29.88 -24.23
N ASP A 958 -61.97 29.02 -23.21
CA ASP A 958 -61.61 27.60 -23.27
C ASP A 958 -62.39 26.75 -22.23
N THR A 959 -62.13 25.45 -22.19
CA THR A 959 -62.66 24.51 -21.19
C THR A 959 -61.52 23.73 -20.54
N SER A 960 -61.46 23.71 -19.20
CA SER A 960 -60.45 22.94 -18.46
C SER A 960 -60.61 21.44 -18.72
N VAL A 961 -59.52 20.68 -18.62
CA VAL A 961 -59.57 19.22 -18.87
C VAL A 961 -60.05 18.44 -17.64
N VAL A 962 -60.64 17.25 -17.88
CA VAL A 962 -60.99 16.29 -16.83
C VAL A 962 -59.72 15.65 -16.28
N ASP A 963 -59.68 15.42 -14.97
CA ASP A 963 -58.52 14.80 -14.34
C ASP A 963 -58.85 13.98 -13.09
N THR A 964 -58.02 12.98 -12.76
CA THR A 964 -58.30 12.02 -11.68
C THR A 964 -57.17 11.98 -10.65
N VAL A 965 -57.45 12.34 -9.39
CA VAL A 965 -56.48 12.48 -8.29
C VAL A 965 -56.50 11.32 -7.27
N GLY A 966 -56.98 10.15 -7.68
CA GLY A 966 -57.09 8.96 -6.84
C GLY A 966 -58.04 7.91 -7.41
N VAL A 967 -58.13 6.73 -6.77
CA VAL A 967 -59.01 5.65 -7.21
C VAL A 967 -60.46 5.93 -6.79
N GLY A 968 -61.42 5.78 -7.71
CA GLY A 968 -62.86 5.93 -7.46
C GLY A 968 -63.47 7.24 -7.99
N ALA A 969 -64.77 7.21 -8.30
CA ALA A 969 -65.48 8.30 -8.99
C ALA A 969 -65.50 9.65 -8.23
N GLY A 970 -65.30 9.63 -6.91
CA GLY A 970 -65.21 10.84 -6.08
C GLY A 970 -63.91 11.63 -6.23
N ASN A 971 -62.90 11.07 -6.92
CA ASN A 971 -61.59 11.70 -7.13
C ASN A 971 -61.43 12.28 -8.54
N ILE A 972 -62.52 12.40 -9.31
CA ILE A 972 -62.54 12.99 -10.64
C ILE A 972 -62.83 14.49 -10.53
N VAL A 973 -61.92 15.32 -11.01
CA VAL A 973 -62.12 16.76 -11.22
C VAL A 973 -62.73 16.95 -12.62
N PRO A 974 -63.99 17.40 -12.73
CA PRO A 974 -64.65 17.55 -14.01
C PRO A 974 -64.15 18.78 -14.77
N ALA A 975 -64.25 18.73 -16.10
CA ALA A 975 -64.03 19.87 -16.99
C ALA A 975 -64.99 21.02 -16.68
N ARG A 976 -64.48 22.25 -16.69
CA ARG A 976 -65.24 23.48 -16.40
C ARG A 976 -64.90 24.55 -17.44
N PRO A 977 -65.85 25.40 -17.85
CA PRO A 977 -65.53 26.58 -18.67
C PRO A 977 -64.53 27.48 -17.95
N ILE A 978 -63.48 27.93 -18.65
CA ILE A 978 -62.43 28.80 -18.13
C ILE A 978 -62.25 30.04 -19.00
N ASN A 979 -61.89 31.15 -18.36
CA ASN A 979 -61.62 32.44 -18.99
C ASN A 979 -60.11 32.76 -19.02
N PHE A 980 -59.25 31.74 -18.90
CA PHE A 980 -57.80 31.90 -18.93
C PHE A 980 -57.16 30.86 -19.84
N LYS A 981 -55.94 31.15 -20.28
CA LYS A 981 -55.05 30.18 -20.93
C LYS A 981 -53.71 30.16 -20.23
N VAL A 982 -53.08 28.98 -20.19
CA VAL A 982 -51.72 28.82 -19.65
C VAL A 982 -50.80 28.55 -20.82
N LYS A 983 -49.81 29.41 -21.02
CA LYS A 983 -48.78 29.24 -22.05
C LYS A 983 -47.46 28.89 -21.39
N ASN A 984 -46.88 27.77 -21.79
CA ASN A 984 -45.48 27.45 -21.55
C ASN A 984 -44.63 28.31 -22.49
N LEU A 985 -43.97 29.32 -21.91
CA LEU A 985 -43.14 30.30 -22.61
C LEU A 985 -41.87 29.66 -23.16
N THR A 986 -41.34 28.65 -22.48
CA THR A 986 -40.11 27.94 -22.89
C THR A 986 -40.32 27.10 -24.15
N LYS A 987 -41.50 26.47 -24.30
CA LYS A 987 -41.85 25.66 -25.47
C LYS A 987 -42.68 26.41 -26.52
N ASP A 988 -43.04 27.66 -26.23
CA ASP A 988 -43.97 28.49 -27.01
C ASP A 988 -45.31 27.77 -27.30
N GLN A 989 -45.87 27.08 -26.31
CA GLN A 989 -47.07 26.24 -26.46
C GLN A 989 -48.07 26.46 -25.34
N TYR A 990 -49.36 26.38 -25.65
CA TYR A 990 -50.39 26.34 -24.62
C TYR A 990 -50.45 24.95 -23.99
N VAL A 991 -50.67 24.90 -22.67
CA VAL A 991 -50.76 23.66 -21.90
C VAL A 991 -52.16 23.47 -21.35
N ASP A 992 -52.57 22.21 -21.19
CA ASP A 992 -53.86 21.90 -20.62
C ASP A 992 -53.89 22.32 -19.14
N ALA A 993 -55.03 22.86 -18.72
CA ALA A 993 -55.24 23.26 -17.34
C ALA A 993 -56.40 22.48 -16.72
N VAL A 994 -56.21 22.01 -15.50
CA VAL A 994 -57.28 21.51 -14.63
C VAL A 994 -57.69 22.63 -13.70
N TYR A 995 -58.98 22.86 -13.54
CA TYR A 995 -59.49 24.01 -12.80
C TYR A 995 -60.48 23.62 -11.71
N LEU A 996 -60.19 24.07 -10.49
CA LEU A 996 -60.99 23.83 -9.31
C LEU A 996 -61.19 25.12 -8.52
N ARG A 997 -62.39 25.29 -7.97
CA ARG A 997 -62.68 26.30 -6.94
C ARG A 997 -62.81 25.57 -5.60
N VAL A 998 -61.93 25.90 -4.64
CA VAL A 998 -61.83 25.21 -3.34
C VAL A 998 -62.36 26.09 -2.22
N GLY A 999 -63.26 25.53 -1.40
CA GLY A 999 -63.79 26.17 -0.19
C GLY A 999 -65.13 26.90 -0.40
N ASN A 1000 -66.02 26.81 0.59
CA ASN A 1000 -67.30 27.54 0.61
C ASN A 1000 -67.16 28.97 1.19
N LEU A 1001 -66.05 29.26 1.88
CA LEU A 1001 -65.81 30.51 2.64
C LEU A 1001 -64.46 31.19 2.36
N SER A 1002 -63.58 30.57 1.55
CA SER A 1002 -62.33 31.16 1.04
C SER A 1002 -62.30 31.03 -0.48
N TYR A 1003 -62.08 32.12 -1.23
CA TYR A 1003 -62.13 32.11 -2.69
C TYR A 1003 -60.77 31.78 -3.30
N THR A 1004 -60.36 30.52 -3.12
CA THR A 1004 -59.14 29.97 -3.73
C THR A 1004 -59.50 29.32 -5.07
N TYR A 1005 -58.91 29.85 -6.13
CA TYR A 1005 -58.94 29.25 -7.46
C TYR A 1005 -57.65 28.47 -7.67
N SER A 1006 -57.76 27.18 -7.91
CA SER A 1006 -56.62 26.28 -8.10
C SER A 1006 -56.55 25.87 -9.57
N ILE A 1007 -55.45 26.22 -10.21
CA ILE A 1007 -55.15 25.91 -11.61
C ILE A 1007 -53.98 24.92 -11.60
N TRP A 1008 -54.17 23.74 -12.14
CA TRP A 1008 -53.12 22.73 -12.24
C TRP A 1008 -52.70 22.59 -13.69
N PHE A 1009 -51.40 22.60 -13.93
CA PHE A 1009 -50.85 22.45 -15.27
C PHE A 1009 -50.75 20.96 -15.57
N LYS A 1010 -51.27 20.57 -16.73
CA LYS A 1010 -51.25 19.21 -17.24
C LYS A 1010 -50.58 19.24 -18.61
N GLU A 1011 -49.42 18.62 -18.69
CA GLU A 1011 -48.53 18.71 -19.84
C GLU A 1011 -48.25 17.34 -20.42
N PHE A 1012 -48.06 17.29 -21.74
CA PHE A 1012 -47.59 16.08 -22.39
C PHE A 1012 -46.06 16.04 -22.34
N VAL A 1013 -45.53 15.15 -21.51
CA VAL A 1013 -44.09 14.96 -21.31
C VAL A 1013 -43.75 13.52 -21.68
N GLN A 1014 -42.86 13.35 -22.66
CA GLN A 1014 -42.33 12.05 -23.11
C GLN A 1014 -43.37 10.93 -23.32
N GLY A 1015 -44.49 11.25 -23.97
CA GLY A 1015 -45.49 10.25 -24.33
C GLY A 1015 -46.66 10.11 -23.35
N GLN A 1016 -46.64 10.80 -22.20
CA GLN A 1016 -47.73 10.75 -21.21
C GLN A 1016 -48.17 12.15 -20.76
N TYR A 1017 -49.45 12.28 -20.42
CA TYR A 1017 -49.97 13.49 -19.78
C TYR A 1017 -49.71 13.44 -18.29
N VAL A 1018 -48.89 14.36 -17.79
CA VAL A 1018 -48.50 14.47 -16.40
C VAL A 1018 -48.92 15.82 -15.81
N ARG A 1019 -49.08 15.88 -14.49
CA ARG A 1019 -49.27 17.14 -13.78
C ARG A 1019 -47.91 17.76 -13.49
N THR A 1020 -47.82 19.08 -13.52
CA THR A 1020 -46.57 19.77 -13.22
C THR A 1020 -46.73 20.73 -12.05
N TRP A 1021 -47.25 21.92 -12.31
CA TRP A 1021 -47.38 22.98 -11.34
C TRP A 1021 -48.83 23.19 -10.89
N ARG A 1022 -49.01 23.71 -9.68
CA ARG A 1022 -50.28 24.16 -9.12
C ARG A 1022 -50.17 25.64 -8.76
N VAL A 1023 -51.07 26.44 -9.32
CA VAL A 1023 -51.21 27.86 -9.01
C VAL A 1023 -52.51 28.07 -8.24
N ASN A 1024 -52.38 28.56 -7.01
CA ASN A 1024 -53.51 28.96 -6.18
C ASN A 1024 -53.61 30.49 -6.18
N ILE A 1025 -54.77 30.99 -6.60
CA ILE A 1025 -55.10 32.42 -6.64
C ILE A 1025 -56.14 32.67 -5.56
N ARG A 1026 -55.82 33.54 -4.59
CA ARG A 1026 -56.69 33.80 -3.44
C ARG A 1026 -57.12 35.26 -3.40
N TYR A 1027 -58.43 35.46 -3.30
CA TYR A 1027 -59.04 36.78 -3.19
C TYR A 1027 -59.45 37.10 -1.75
N ARG A 1028 -59.36 38.38 -1.37
CA ARG A 1028 -59.74 38.86 -0.03
C ARG A 1028 -61.26 38.87 0.19
N SER A 1029 -62.06 38.93 -0.88
CA SER A 1029 -63.54 38.99 -0.83
C SER A 1029 -64.17 38.23 -2.01
N LEU A 1030 -65.49 38.09 -2.04
CA LEU A 1030 -66.26 37.50 -3.14
C LEU A 1030 -65.96 38.23 -4.46
N SER A 1031 -65.10 37.67 -5.29
CA SER A 1031 -64.81 38.13 -6.65
C SER A 1031 -64.74 36.94 -7.61
N GLU A 1032 -64.96 37.22 -8.90
CA GLU A 1032 -64.67 36.27 -9.96
C GLU A 1032 -63.15 36.20 -10.21
N LEU A 1033 -62.71 35.17 -10.95
CA LEU A 1033 -61.32 35.08 -11.41
C LEU A 1033 -61.02 36.26 -12.35
N GLU A 1034 -59.75 36.67 -12.46
CA GLU A 1034 -59.35 37.81 -13.30
C GLU A 1034 -59.93 37.76 -14.71
N THR A 1035 -60.38 38.92 -15.20
CA THR A 1035 -61.00 39.08 -16.52
C THR A 1035 -60.07 39.73 -17.56
N ALA A 1036 -58.85 40.10 -17.18
CA ALA A 1036 -57.79 40.61 -18.04
C ALA A 1036 -56.45 40.55 -17.30
N GLY A 1037 -55.33 40.69 -18.01
CA GLY A 1037 -53.99 40.73 -17.41
C GLY A 1037 -53.23 39.42 -17.48
N THR A 1038 -52.02 39.41 -16.93
CA THR A 1038 -51.11 38.25 -16.98
C THR A 1038 -50.43 37.95 -15.64
N PHE A 1039 -50.09 36.67 -15.42
CA PHE A 1039 -49.29 36.19 -14.30
C PHE A 1039 -48.13 35.34 -14.82
N ASN A 1040 -46.90 35.86 -14.74
CA ASN A 1040 -45.70 35.15 -15.19
C ASN A 1040 -45.15 34.28 -14.06
N ILE A 1041 -44.73 33.07 -14.40
CA ILE A 1041 -44.13 32.09 -13.49
C ILE A 1041 -42.78 31.73 -14.09
N LEU A 1042 -41.72 32.03 -13.36
CA LEU A 1042 -40.37 31.69 -13.76
C LEU A 1042 -39.89 30.47 -12.97
N THR A 1043 -39.05 29.65 -13.58
CA THR A 1043 -38.40 28.51 -12.93
C THR A 1043 -36.89 28.59 -13.04
N PHE A 1044 -36.22 28.13 -11.98
CA PHE A 1044 -34.81 27.75 -12.02
C PHE A 1044 -34.67 26.45 -12.82
N LYS A 1045 -33.72 26.43 -13.75
CA LYS A 1045 -33.55 25.38 -14.75
C LYS A 1045 -32.14 24.79 -14.64
N PRO A 1046 -32.01 23.47 -14.47
CA PRO A 1046 -30.72 22.80 -14.56
C PRO A 1046 -30.14 22.95 -15.97
N PHE A 1047 -28.83 22.80 -16.10
CA PHE A 1047 -28.18 22.69 -17.40
C PHE A 1047 -28.69 21.45 -18.15
N ASN A 1048 -28.80 21.51 -19.48
CA ASN A 1048 -29.16 20.35 -20.29
C ASN A 1048 -28.17 20.13 -21.44
N GLN A 1049 -28.40 19.07 -22.23
CA GLN A 1049 -27.51 18.71 -23.34
C GLN A 1049 -27.35 19.77 -24.45
N ASN A 1050 -28.18 20.82 -24.48
CA ASN A 1050 -28.04 21.94 -25.42
C ASN A 1050 -27.26 23.12 -24.85
N ASP A 1051 -26.96 23.11 -23.54
CA ASP A 1051 -26.19 24.15 -22.89
C ASP A 1051 -24.70 23.93 -23.09
N SER A 1052 -23.95 25.00 -23.32
CA SER A 1052 -22.49 24.96 -23.29
C SER A 1052 -21.91 26.28 -22.80
N PHE A 1053 -20.75 26.20 -22.14
CA PHE A 1053 -19.91 27.37 -21.86
C PHE A 1053 -18.64 27.31 -22.70
N PHE A 1054 -18.18 28.47 -23.18
CA PHE A 1054 -16.93 28.64 -23.92
C PHE A 1054 -16.04 29.63 -23.21
N PHE A 1055 -14.73 29.36 -23.15
CA PHE A 1055 -13.79 30.32 -22.60
C PHE A 1055 -12.38 30.17 -23.17
N THR A 1056 -11.61 31.25 -23.05
CA THR A 1056 -10.19 31.31 -23.43
C THR A 1056 -9.35 31.66 -22.20
N MET A 1057 -8.21 30.98 -22.07
CA MET A 1057 -7.24 31.25 -21.01
C MET A 1057 -6.03 32.02 -21.57
N THR A 1058 -5.66 33.11 -20.89
CA THR A 1058 -4.41 33.83 -21.16
C THR A 1058 -3.37 33.48 -20.10
N GLY A 1059 -2.17 33.09 -20.55
CA GLY A 1059 -1.05 32.66 -19.71
C GLY A 1059 -0.35 33.83 -18.99
N ALA A 1060 0.41 33.50 -17.94
CA ALA A 1060 1.22 34.48 -17.22
C ALA A 1060 2.37 35.01 -18.09
N LYS A 1061 2.80 36.25 -17.84
CA LYS A 1061 3.88 36.90 -18.61
C LYS A 1061 4.62 37.96 -17.80
N ILE A 1062 5.75 38.43 -18.34
CA ILE A 1062 6.44 39.62 -17.82
C ILE A 1062 5.94 40.87 -18.56
N ASP A 1063 5.41 41.82 -17.80
CA ASP A 1063 5.21 43.19 -18.25
C ASP A 1063 6.51 43.98 -18.02
N ASN A 1064 7.17 44.35 -19.12
CA ASN A 1064 8.45 45.05 -19.09
C ASN A 1064 8.36 46.47 -18.50
N GLU A 1065 7.22 47.14 -18.59
CA GLU A 1065 7.06 48.47 -17.98
C GLU A 1065 6.89 48.33 -16.46
N LEU A 1066 6.07 47.37 -16.02
CA LEU A 1066 5.97 47.04 -14.59
C LEU A 1066 7.31 46.54 -14.02
N ALA A 1067 8.08 45.77 -14.80
CA ALA A 1067 9.38 45.27 -14.39
C ALA A 1067 10.37 46.41 -14.12
N LYS A 1068 10.38 47.45 -14.97
CA LYS A 1068 11.24 48.64 -14.81
C LYS A 1068 11.03 49.31 -13.47
N ASP A 1069 9.78 49.50 -13.08
CA ASP A 1069 9.40 50.12 -11.80
C ASP A 1069 9.73 49.25 -10.59
N GLN A 1070 9.92 47.94 -10.81
CA GLN A 1070 10.12 46.96 -9.75
C GLN A 1070 11.56 46.43 -9.62
N LEU A 1071 12.51 46.88 -10.45
CA LEU A 1071 13.92 46.45 -10.38
C LEU A 1071 14.56 46.65 -8.99
N ASP A 1072 14.09 47.63 -8.22
CA ASP A 1072 14.56 47.88 -6.85
C ASP A 1072 14.15 46.82 -5.82
N LYS A 1073 13.21 45.93 -6.16
CA LYS A 1073 12.85 44.76 -5.34
C LYS A 1073 13.97 43.72 -5.32
N ILE A 1074 14.87 43.72 -6.31
CA ILE A 1074 15.96 42.74 -6.40
C ILE A 1074 16.93 42.93 -5.23
N LYS A 1075 17.08 41.87 -4.44
CA LYS A 1075 17.90 41.83 -3.22
C LYS A 1075 18.63 40.49 -3.11
N VAL A 1076 19.67 40.48 -2.30
CA VAL A 1076 20.40 39.27 -1.91
C VAL A 1076 19.92 38.82 -0.54
N VAL A 1077 19.62 37.53 -0.37
CA VAL A 1077 19.12 36.93 0.88
C VAL A 1077 19.87 35.60 1.15
N PRO A 1078 20.36 35.35 2.38
CA PRO A 1078 20.51 36.32 3.46
C PRO A 1078 21.58 37.38 3.13
N ASN A 1079 21.42 38.59 3.68
CA ASN A 1079 22.42 39.65 3.57
C ASN A 1079 22.46 40.48 4.88
N PRO A 1080 23.51 40.34 5.72
CA PRO A 1080 24.69 39.51 5.49
C PRO A 1080 24.38 38.01 5.59
N TYR A 1081 25.16 37.18 4.89
CA TYR A 1081 25.29 35.75 5.14
C TYR A 1081 26.26 35.54 6.31
N ILE A 1082 25.89 34.75 7.32
CA ILE A 1082 26.68 34.55 8.55
C ILE A 1082 26.87 33.06 8.80
N VAL A 1083 28.03 32.49 8.46
CA VAL A 1083 28.42 31.08 8.69
C VAL A 1083 27.57 30.01 8.00
N THR A 1084 26.25 30.02 8.26
CA THR A 1084 25.19 29.11 7.79
C THR A 1084 23.85 29.84 7.88
N HIS A 1085 22.82 29.39 7.16
CA HIS A 1085 21.45 29.85 7.37
C HIS A 1085 20.45 28.70 7.25
N ALA A 1086 19.23 28.92 7.76
CA ALA A 1086 18.17 27.90 7.83
C ALA A 1086 17.66 27.35 6.49
N GLY A 1087 18.13 27.86 5.35
CA GLY A 1087 17.78 27.33 4.02
C GLY A 1087 18.82 26.35 3.48
N GLU A 1088 19.99 26.26 4.10
CA GLU A 1088 20.99 25.24 3.76
C GLU A 1088 20.48 23.86 4.19
N GLN A 1089 20.56 22.88 3.29
CA GLN A 1089 20.08 21.53 3.56
C GLN A 1089 20.88 20.84 4.67
N ARG A 1090 20.20 19.99 5.45
CA ARG A 1090 20.84 19.07 6.40
C ARG A 1090 21.70 18.04 5.66
N LEU A 1091 22.70 17.54 6.37
CA LEU A 1091 23.54 16.43 5.92
C LEU A 1091 22.70 15.16 5.77
N LEU A 1092 23.14 14.26 4.89
CA LEU A 1092 22.55 12.93 4.73
C LEU A 1092 22.83 12.07 5.97
N SER A 1093 21.99 11.06 6.26
CA SER A 1093 22.19 10.14 7.40
C SER A 1093 23.53 9.38 7.31
N THR A 1094 24.01 9.12 6.10
CA THR A 1094 25.32 8.50 5.84
C THR A 1094 26.52 9.45 5.99
N GLN A 1095 26.29 10.75 6.16
CA GLN A 1095 27.34 11.75 6.31
C GLN A 1095 27.54 12.11 7.79
N THR A 1096 28.61 11.57 8.38
CA THR A 1096 28.90 11.68 9.82
C THR A 1096 29.57 13.01 10.24
N SER A 1097 30.08 13.80 9.28
CA SER A 1097 30.66 15.12 9.54
C SER A 1097 30.71 15.98 8.28
N GLY A 1098 30.62 17.30 8.42
CA GLY A 1098 30.68 18.24 7.30
C GLY A 1098 29.80 19.48 7.50
N ARG A 1099 29.60 20.25 6.42
CA ARG A 1099 28.57 21.28 6.32
C ARG A 1099 27.74 21.00 5.07
N GLY A 1100 26.45 21.32 5.09
CA GLY A 1100 25.62 21.33 3.88
C GLY A 1100 26.17 22.30 2.83
N GLU A 1101 25.63 22.25 1.61
CA GLU A 1101 25.99 23.23 0.59
C GLU A 1101 25.57 24.64 1.03
N ARG A 1102 26.53 25.57 0.99
CA ARG A 1102 26.27 26.97 1.35
C ARG A 1102 25.59 27.67 0.21
N GLU A 1103 24.63 28.52 0.50
CA GLU A 1103 23.94 29.27 -0.54
C GLU A 1103 23.56 30.70 -0.14
N ILE A 1104 23.40 31.55 -1.15
CA ILE A 1104 22.62 32.78 -1.09
C ILE A 1104 21.76 32.86 -2.35
N ARG A 1105 20.74 33.71 -2.34
CA ARG A 1105 19.89 33.93 -3.51
C ARG A 1105 19.69 35.39 -3.85
N PHE A 1106 19.50 35.66 -5.14
CA PHE A 1106 19.03 36.93 -5.69
C PHE A 1106 17.53 36.80 -5.96
N THR A 1107 16.70 37.61 -5.29
CA THR A 1107 15.24 37.51 -5.37
C THR A 1107 14.62 38.46 -6.40
N TYR A 1108 13.44 38.17 -6.93
CA TYR A 1108 12.67 39.01 -7.89
C TYR A 1108 13.36 39.28 -9.24
N VAL A 1109 14.34 38.46 -9.64
CA VAL A 1109 15.11 38.62 -10.88
C VAL A 1109 14.25 38.23 -12.09
N PRO A 1110 14.00 39.14 -13.06
CA PRO A 1110 13.27 38.82 -14.28
C PRO A 1110 13.95 37.73 -15.13
N PRO A 1111 13.21 36.92 -15.89
CA PRO A 1111 13.78 35.96 -16.83
C PRO A 1111 14.59 36.66 -17.94
N GLY A 1112 15.56 35.95 -18.52
CA GLY A 1112 16.57 36.48 -19.44
C GLY A 1112 17.65 37.35 -18.80
N SER A 1113 17.63 37.56 -17.47
CA SER A 1113 18.58 38.44 -16.78
C SER A 1113 19.93 37.77 -16.54
N LYS A 1114 21.01 38.56 -16.66
CA LYS A 1114 22.38 38.16 -16.30
C LYS A 1114 22.79 38.81 -14.98
N ILE A 1115 23.25 38.01 -14.03
CA ILE A 1115 23.79 38.45 -12.74
C ILE A 1115 25.31 38.29 -12.75
N SER A 1116 26.05 39.38 -12.60
CA SER A 1116 27.51 39.36 -12.47
C SER A 1116 27.93 39.78 -11.06
N ILE A 1117 28.73 38.92 -10.41
CA ILE A 1117 29.18 39.10 -9.02
C ILE A 1117 30.66 39.48 -9.03
N PHE A 1118 31.00 40.57 -8.34
CA PHE A 1118 32.35 41.14 -8.29
C PHE A 1118 32.87 41.31 -6.87
N THR A 1119 34.19 41.25 -6.70
CA THR A 1119 34.84 41.79 -5.51
C THR A 1119 34.72 43.32 -5.49
N VAL A 1120 34.94 43.96 -4.33
CA VAL A 1120 35.01 45.45 -4.25
C VAL A 1120 36.14 46.06 -5.11
N ARG A 1121 37.08 45.26 -5.62
CA ARG A 1121 38.13 45.68 -6.55
C ARG A 1121 37.71 45.60 -8.02
N GLY A 1122 36.53 45.06 -8.31
CA GLY A 1122 36.00 44.89 -9.67
C GLY A 1122 36.41 43.58 -10.36
N GLU A 1123 36.96 42.61 -9.62
CA GLU A 1123 37.27 41.28 -10.18
C GLU A 1123 35.98 40.45 -10.27
N LEU A 1124 35.71 39.87 -11.43
CA LEU A 1124 34.55 38.99 -11.64
C LEU A 1124 34.76 37.65 -10.93
N ILE A 1125 33.78 37.25 -10.14
CA ILE A 1125 33.80 36.01 -9.33
C ILE A 1125 32.94 34.93 -9.95
N ARG A 1126 31.72 35.31 -10.36
CA ARG A 1126 30.73 34.40 -10.91
C ARG A 1126 29.73 35.16 -11.78
N THR A 1127 29.31 34.51 -12.86
CA THR A 1127 28.13 34.90 -13.64
C THR A 1127 27.01 33.87 -13.43
N LEU A 1128 25.78 34.36 -13.22
CA LEU A 1128 24.56 33.56 -13.11
C LEU A 1128 23.52 34.08 -14.11
N TYR A 1129 22.56 33.24 -14.47
CA TYR A 1129 21.50 33.56 -15.41
C TYR A 1129 20.14 33.22 -14.79
N SER A 1130 19.13 34.03 -15.08
CA SER A 1130 17.74 33.78 -14.71
C SER A 1130 16.93 33.50 -15.96
N GLU A 1131 16.21 32.38 -16.00
CA GLU A 1131 15.25 32.06 -17.08
C GLU A 1131 13.84 31.79 -16.52
N GLY A 1132 13.66 31.84 -15.20
CA GLY A 1132 12.41 31.48 -14.53
C GLY A 1132 11.34 32.56 -14.69
N LEU A 1133 10.21 32.20 -15.31
CA LEU A 1133 9.02 33.06 -15.35
C LEU A 1133 8.27 33.05 -14.01
N TYR A 1134 8.14 31.87 -13.38
CA TYR A 1134 7.31 31.69 -12.19
C TYR A 1134 8.08 31.94 -10.90
N VAL A 1135 9.38 31.62 -10.87
CA VAL A 1135 10.32 31.86 -9.77
C VAL A 1135 11.38 32.87 -10.21
N GLY A 1136 11.41 34.04 -9.57
CA GLY A 1136 12.44 35.07 -9.77
C GLY A 1136 13.65 34.93 -8.83
N ASP A 1137 13.83 33.79 -8.18
CA ASP A 1137 14.95 33.54 -7.27
C ASP A 1137 16.08 32.82 -8.00
N VAL A 1138 17.29 33.37 -7.96
CA VAL A 1138 18.52 32.77 -8.55
C VAL A 1138 19.51 32.44 -7.44
N TYR A 1139 19.91 31.18 -7.35
CA TYR A 1139 20.76 30.67 -6.27
C TYR A 1139 22.25 30.71 -6.63
N TRP A 1140 23.10 30.93 -5.62
CA TRP A 1140 24.54 30.88 -5.75
C TRP A 1140 25.15 30.11 -4.58
N ASN A 1141 25.89 29.04 -4.90
CA ASN A 1141 26.55 28.15 -3.94
C ASN A 1141 27.84 28.72 -3.30
N LEU A 1142 28.05 30.04 -3.40
CA LEU A 1142 29.24 30.74 -2.90
C LEU A 1142 30.57 30.22 -3.47
N ARG A 1143 30.57 29.68 -4.69
CA ARG A 1143 31.80 29.30 -5.42
C ARG A 1143 32.06 30.17 -6.64
N THR A 1144 33.33 30.33 -6.97
CA THR A 1144 33.80 31.02 -8.18
C THR A 1144 33.41 30.23 -9.46
N GLU A 1145 33.69 30.77 -10.64
CA GLU A 1145 33.59 29.98 -11.90
C GLU A 1145 34.52 28.76 -11.91
N GLU A 1146 35.64 28.81 -11.20
CA GLU A 1146 36.60 27.70 -11.06
C GLU A 1146 36.18 26.69 -9.98
N ASN A 1147 34.95 26.79 -9.45
CA ASN A 1147 34.39 25.94 -8.39
C ASN A 1147 35.19 26.00 -7.07
N ILE A 1148 35.79 27.16 -6.77
CA ILE A 1148 36.53 27.42 -5.52
C ILE A 1148 35.65 28.24 -4.58
N ASP A 1149 35.67 27.92 -3.29
CA ASP A 1149 34.98 28.69 -2.26
C ASP A 1149 35.45 30.15 -2.21
N VAL A 1150 34.48 31.08 -2.17
CA VAL A 1150 34.81 32.50 -2.03
C VAL A 1150 35.20 32.87 -0.61
N ALA A 1151 36.02 33.92 -0.47
CA ALA A 1151 36.43 34.46 0.82
C ALA A 1151 35.29 35.22 1.52
N PHE A 1152 35.34 35.30 2.84
CA PHE A 1152 34.45 36.20 3.59
C PHE A 1152 34.80 37.66 3.30
N GLY A 1153 33.80 38.50 3.04
CA GLY A 1153 34.00 39.87 2.59
C GLY A 1153 32.74 40.51 1.99
N VAL A 1154 32.91 41.72 1.45
CA VAL A 1154 31.84 42.45 0.75
C VAL A 1154 31.99 42.25 -0.75
N TYR A 1155 30.85 42.00 -1.40
CA TYR A 1155 30.73 41.78 -2.84
C TYR A 1155 29.73 42.76 -3.46
N VAL A 1156 29.91 43.05 -4.74
CA VAL A 1156 29.01 43.89 -5.55
C VAL A 1156 28.37 43.01 -6.62
N PHE A 1157 27.08 43.16 -6.85
CA PHE A 1157 26.39 42.46 -7.94
C PHE A 1157 25.79 43.45 -8.92
N VAL A 1158 25.73 43.04 -10.18
CA VAL A 1158 25.05 43.75 -11.27
C VAL A 1158 24.07 42.78 -11.92
N VAL A 1159 22.78 43.10 -11.90
CA VAL A 1159 21.75 42.40 -12.67
C VAL A 1159 21.46 43.23 -13.91
N ASP A 1160 21.70 42.65 -15.07
CA ASP A 1160 21.36 43.21 -16.37
C ASP A 1160 20.15 42.47 -16.95
N ALA A 1161 18.99 43.14 -16.99
CA ALA A 1161 17.72 42.58 -17.43
C ALA A 1161 17.38 43.14 -18.84
N PRO A 1162 17.48 42.31 -19.90
CA PRO A 1162 17.29 42.78 -21.28
C PRO A 1162 15.94 43.46 -21.51
N GLY A 1163 15.95 44.66 -22.11
CA GLY A 1163 14.73 45.43 -22.39
C GLY A 1163 14.05 46.08 -21.18
N ILE A 1164 14.51 45.78 -19.96
CA ILE A 1164 13.97 46.27 -18.69
C ILE A 1164 14.93 47.31 -18.10
N GLY A 1165 16.18 46.94 -17.78
CA GLY A 1165 17.17 47.85 -17.20
C GLY A 1165 18.24 47.14 -16.38
N THR A 1166 19.03 47.91 -15.62
CA THR A 1166 20.15 47.38 -14.83
C THR A 1166 19.99 47.73 -13.35
N LYS A 1167 20.22 46.74 -12.46
CA LYS A 1167 20.26 46.91 -11.00
C LYS A 1167 21.65 46.63 -10.46
N ILE A 1168 22.17 47.52 -9.61
CA ILE A 1168 23.44 47.33 -8.92
C ILE A 1168 23.18 47.29 -7.41
N GLY A 1169 23.85 46.38 -6.70
CA GLY A 1169 23.77 46.28 -5.24
C GLY A 1169 25.01 45.66 -4.60
N LYS A 1170 24.98 45.50 -3.28
CA LYS A 1170 26.08 44.93 -2.48
C LYS A 1170 25.57 43.96 -1.43
N PHE A 1171 26.39 42.98 -1.07
CA PHE A 1171 26.11 42.03 0.01
C PHE A 1171 27.41 41.64 0.73
N ALA A 1172 27.28 41.06 1.93
CA ALA A 1172 28.41 40.65 2.75
C ALA A 1172 28.31 39.18 3.16
N LEU A 1173 29.46 38.51 3.17
CA LEU A 1173 29.66 37.16 3.68
C LEU A 1173 30.53 37.25 4.95
N ILE A 1174 30.05 36.74 6.07
CA ILE A 1174 30.68 36.84 7.40
C ILE A 1174 30.95 35.43 7.94
N LYS A 1175 32.12 35.25 8.55
CA LYS A 1175 32.55 34.02 9.23
C LYS A 1175 32.27 34.07 10.72
#